data_AF-A0A9D2PUY7-F1
#
_entry.id   AF-A0A9D2PUY7-F1
#
_cell.length_a   1.000
_cell.length_b   1.000
_cell.length_c   1.000
_cell.angle_alpha   90.00
_cell.angle_beta   90.00
_cell.angle_gamma   90.00
#
_symmetry.space_group_name_H-M   'P 1'
#
loop_
_entity.id
_entity.type
_entity.pdbx_description
1 polymer ?
#
loop_
_entity_poly.entity_id
_entity_poly.type
_entity_poly.pdbx_seq_one_letter_code
_entity_poly.pdbx_strand_id
1 'polypeptide(L)'
;MPAVIEQICYNCFKERPDVQEKPEGKGPCPYCGFDLRQNQEEYPTALKAGTFLNQRYLIGRVLGQGGFGITYLAWDESLEAKVAVKEYMPGELADRTEGRMVHVISGGRQEEFAYGQERFREEARILAKFMGQPGIVGVTDYFDENGTSYFVMDYIEGISFKTYIAGAGGKVSVQEALDVMVPVLRALTAVHVEGLIHRDVTPDNIYITKDGNVKLLDFGSARYSLGDKSKSLDVILKVGYAPKEQYIRRGCQGPYTDVYSCAACLYAAITGYLPPESLERLDEDTLVPPSQAGVEIPLYLERVILKGLAVQPEDRFQTAGEFLKALENQRAVEQPEVGMARQVSQEAAPSGKKKPIPLWAGGAAAVLAAVVFIGLFLGGRREEPFDGGAASQGQSVLTENPGTPPGEMVNIGGRDYSTSLTSLDLRELGLGDEELQGLEKMTNLTELDLRGNEMTDLTPLSGMENLEELRLSGDIEGNQEISDLSPLMGLSHLKVLHLPAANIEDLSPLSGLTQLEDLALIDPSSDRGLVEDITPLSSLVNLKELYLKVGVISDLTPLSGMTKLESLRIRGENYVTDYSPLSGMKDLKELEMPENQFHQAVDISPFSGLTSLESLRMGCNVRDLEPLRGLSSLKSLRLTGRTSGSGDDIFSTLEPLSSLTGLVELELQSDVISDLSPLAGLTNLKSLDLTVPQATDLSPLLGLPNLEKAEVNGEKVAR
;
A
#
# COMPACT_ATOMS: atom_id res chain seq x y z
N MET A 1 22.81 -30.28 -39.77
CA MET A 1 23.65 -31.17 -38.93
C MET A 1 22.75 -31.79 -37.86
N PRO A 2 22.41 -33.09 -37.90
CA PRO A 2 21.46 -33.64 -36.92
C PRO A 2 21.82 -35.00 -36.27
N ALA A 3 23.08 -35.48 -36.31
CA ALA A 3 23.41 -36.82 -35.76
C ALA A 3 24.19 -36.81 -34.42
N VAL A 4 24.79 -35.68 -34.03
CA VAL A 4 25.71 -35.61 -32.87
C VAL A 4 24.99 -35.22 -31.56
N ILE A 5 23.86 -34.49 -31.65
CA ILE A 5 23.18 -33.92 -30.48
C ILE A 5 22.50 -35.00 -29.61
N GLU A 6 22.18 -36.18 -30.16
CA GLU A 6 21.57 -37.28 -29.38
C GLU A 6 22.56 -38.08 -28.50
N GLN A 7 23.86 -37.74 -28.53
CA GLN A 7 24.93 -38.54 -27.92
C GLN A 7 25.67 -37.83 -26.79
N ILE A 8 25.08 -36.85 -26.10
CA ILE A 8 25.73 -36.17 -24.97
C ILE A 8 24.86 -36.21 -23.71
N CYS A 9 25.49 -36.07 -22.55
CA CYS A 9 24.77 -35.88 -21.30
C CYS A 9 24.39 -34.40 -21.11
N TYR A 10 23.11 -34.10 -20.98
CA TYR A 10 22.58 -32.74 -20.74
C TYR A 10 22.84 -32.15 -19.34
N ASN A 11 23.78 -32.73 -18.57
CA ASN A 11 24.25 -32.19 -17.29
C ASN A 11 25.76 -31.97 -17.30
N CYS A 12 26.55 -32.97 -17.71
CA CYS A 12 28.01 -32.83 -17.76
C CYS A 12 28.55 -32.52 -19.16
N PHE A 13 27.70 -32.48 -20.18
CA PHE A 13 27.99 -32.27 -21.61
C PHE A 13 29.07 -33.21 -22.20
N LYS A 14 29.37 -34.32 -21.51
CA LYS A 14 30.24 -35.38 -22.03
C LYS A 14 29.50 -36.27 -23.02
N GLU A 15 30.21 -36.72 -24.04
CA GLU A 15 29.73 -37.72 -24.98
C GLU A 15 29.36 -39.03 -24.28
N ARG A 16 28.21 -39.58 -24.67
CA ARG A 16 27.57 -40.80 -24.21
C ARG A 16 27.45 -41.81 -25.35
N PRO A 17 28.55 -42.49 -25.72
CA PRO A 17 28.52 -43.52 -26.76
C PRO A 17 27.64 -44.72 -26.38
N ASP A 18 27.36 -44.92 -25.09
CA ASP A 18 26.44 -45.93 -24.56
C ASP A 18 24.98 -45.77 -25.02
N VAL A 19 24.59 -44.57 -25.50
CA VAL A 19 23.24 -44.28 -25.99
C VAL A 19 22.99 -44.90 -27.38
N GLN A 20 24.03 -45.26 -28.15
CA GLN A 20 23.89 -45.92 -29.46
C GLN A 20 23.38 -47.37 -29.37
N GLU A 21 23.71 -48.09 -28.29
CA GLU A 21 23.50 -49.55 -28.23
C GLU A 21 22.12 -49.97 -27.71
N LYS A 22 21.39 -49.08 -27.02
CA LYS A 22 20.06 -49.36 -26.43
C LYS A 22 19.15 -48.12 -26.38
N PRO A 23 18.42 -47.80 -27.48
CA PRO A 23 17.55 -46.61 -27.53
C PRO A 23 16.37 -46.65 -26.54
N GLU A 24 15.93 -47.84 -26.11
CA GLU A 24 14.81 -48.03 -25.18
C GLU A 24 15.22 -48.01 -23.69
N GLY A 25 16.51 -47.81 -23.39
CA GLY A 25 17.07 -47.86 -22.03
C GLY A 25 17.89 -46.62 -21.66
N LYS A 26 17.26 -45.44 -21.61
CA LYS A 26 17.90 -44.19 -21.16
C LYS A 26 18.17 -44.21 -19.64
N GLY A 27 19.15 -44.97 -19.19
CA GLY A 27 19.57 -44.97 -17.79
C GLY A 27 20.38 -43.72 -17.39
N PRO A 28 20.62 -43.53 -16.08
CA PRO A 28 21.47 -42.46 -15.55
C PRO A 28 22.82 -42.34 -16.26
N CYS A 29 23.33 -41.12 -16.43
CA CYS A 29 24.62 -40.87 -17.05
C CYS A 29 25.75 -41.58 -16.27
N PRO A 30 26.62 -42.37 -16.93
CA PRO A 30 27.69 -43.08 -16.25
C PRO A 30 28.76 -42.16 -15.64
N TYR A 31 28.86 -40.92 -16.12
CA TYR A 31 29.86 -39.95 -15.65
C TYR A 31 29.39 -39.08 -14.49
N CYS A 32 28.08 -38.76 -14.41
CA CYS A 32 27.57 -37.81 -13.44
C CYS A 32 26.27 -38.25 -12.75
N GLY A 33 25.75 -39.44 -13.06
CA GLY A 33 24.54 -39.99 -12.45
C GLY A 33 23.22 -39.32 -12.86
N PHE A 34 23.25 -38.31 -13.74
CA PHE A 34 22.04 -37.58 -14.16
C PHE A 34 21.14 -38.44 -15.05
N ASP A 35 19.85 -38.57 -14.69
CA ASP A 35 18.80 -39.18 -15.52
C ASP A 35 17.92 -38.09 -16.16
N LEU A 36 17.92 -38.04 -17.49
CA LEU A 36 17.14 -37.07 -18.26
C LEU A 36 15.63 -37.27 -18.09
N ARG A 37 15.16 -38.50 -17.91
CA ARG A 37 13.72 -38.80 -17.82
C ARG A 37 13.13 -38.23 -16.54
N GLN A 38 13.83 -38.40 -15.42
CA GLN A 38 13.42 -37.83 -14.14
C GLN A 38 13.30 -36.31 -14.23
N ASN A 39 14.27 -35.64 -14.88
CA ASN A 39 14.21 -34.19 -15.05
C ASN A 39 13.04 -33.74 -15.95
N GLN A 40 12.68 -34.52 -16.97
CA GLN A 40 11.53 -34.24 -17.84
C GLN A 40 10.19 -34.49 -17.16
N GLU A 41 10.10 -35.51 -16.30
CA GLU A 41 8.90 -35.79 -15.48
C GLU A 41 8.69 -34.71 -14.42
N GLU A 42 9.78 -34.20 -13.82
CA GLU A 42 9.73 -33.15 -12.81
C GLU A 42 9.35 -31.78 -13.40
N TYR A 43 9.81 -31.47 -14.63
CA TYR A 43 9.60 -30.17 -15.28
C TYR A 43 8.96 -30.31 -16.67
N PRO A 44 7.66 -30.67 -16.76
CA PRO A 44 7.00 -30.98 -18.02
C PRO A 44 6.80 -29.78 -18.96
N THR A 45 6.79 -28.55 -18.43
CA THR A 45 6.59 -27.30 -19.19
C THR A 45 7.91 -26.67 -19.68
N ALA A 46 9.05 -27.24 -19.28
CA ALA A 46 10.37 -26.73 -19.61
C ALA A 46 10.79 -27.06 -21.06
N LEU A 47 11.76 -26.30 -21.58
CA LEU A 47 12.38 -26.62 -22.86
C LEU A 47 13.00 -28.02 -22.82
N LYS A 48 12.83 -28.76 -23.91
CA LYS A 48 13.46 -30.08 -24.05
C LYS A 48 14.98 -29.92 -24.07
N ALA A 49 15.67 -30.68 -23.23
CA ALA A 49 17.13 -30.76 -23.30
C ALA A 49 17.56 -31.17 -24.72
N GLY A 50 18.61 -30.52 -25.23
CA GLY A 50 19.02 -30.60 -26.64
C GLY A 50 18.51 -29.46 -27.52
N THR A 51 17.62 -28.60 -26.99
CA THR A 51 17.19 -27.39 -27.69
C THR A 51 18.36 -26.43 -27.85
N PHE A 52 18.56 -25.94 -29.07
CA PHE A 52 19.53 -24.86 -29.36
C PHE A 52 18.83 -23.51 -29.33
N LEU A 53 19.30 -22.60 -28.49
CA LEU A 53 18.88 -21.20 -28.43
C LEU A 53 19.95 -20.28 -29.02
N ASN A 54 19.52 -19.22 -29.69
CA ASN A 54 20.35 -18.22 -30.35
C ASN A 54 21.48 -18.80 -31.22
N GLN A 55 21.27 -20.00 -31.78
CA GLN A 55 22.25 -20.79 -32.54
C GLN A 55 23.59 -21.02 -31.80
N ARG A 56 23.60 -20.92 -30.47
CA ARG A 56 24.83 -20.94 -29.64
C ARG A 56 24.70 -21.74 -28.36
N TYR A 57 23.55 -21.64 -27.69
CA TYR A 57 23.35 -22.22 -26.37
C TYR A 57 22.60 -23.53 -26.47
N LEU A 58 23.28 -24.63 -26.16
CA LEU A 58 22.69 -25.96 -26.10
C LEU A 58 22.08 -26.20 -24.71
N ILE A 59 20.76 -26.21 -24.64
CA ILE A 59 20.01 -26.35 -23.39
C ILE A 59 20.17 -27.76 -22.82
N GLY A 60 20.55 -27.81 -21.55
CA GLY A 60 20.71 -29.01 -20.74
C GLY A 60 19.55 -29.23 -19.76
N ARG A 61 19.87 -29.66 -18.54
CA ARG A 61 18.89 -29.88 -17.47
C ARG A 61 18.32 -28.57 -16.92
N VAL A 62 17.14 -28.65 -16.33
CA VAL A 62 16.58 -27.57 -15.50
C VAL A 62 17.39 -27.45 -14.20
N LEU A 63 17.76 -26.22 -13.86
CA LEU A 63 18.41 -25.85 -12.60
C LEU A 63 17.37 -25.42 -11.55
N GLY A 64 16.27 -24.80 -11.99
CA GLY A 64 15.14 -24.43 -11.15
C GLY A 64 13.99 -23.83 -11.96
N GLN A 65 12.78 -23.91 -11.41
CA GLN A 65 11.57 -23.31 -11.97
C GLN A 65 10.82 -22.56 -10.87
N GLY A 66 10.50 -21.29 -11.12
CA GLY A 66 9.75 -20.42 -10.22
C GLY A 66 8.52 -19.83 -10.90
N GLY A 67 7.78 -18.96 -10.19
CA GLY A 67 6.53 -18.38 -10.69
C GLY A 67 6.67 -17.53 -11.97
N PHE A 68 7.86 -16.96 -12.21
CA PHE A 68 8.12 -16.02 -13.31
C PHE A 68 9.04 -16.57 -14.42
N GLY A 69 9.64 -17.76 -14.24
CA GLY A 69 10.57 -18.28 -15.24
C GLY A 69 11.26 -19.59 -14.88
N ILE A 70 12.00 -20.12 -15.86
CA ILE A 70 12.72 -21.39 -15.78
C ILE A 70 14.20 -21.12 -16.02
N THR A 71 15.07 -21.67 -15.19
CA THR A 71 16.53 -21.58 -15.34
C THR A 71 17.09 -22.91 -15.79
N TYR A 72 17.87 -22.90 -16.86
CA TYR A 72 18.50 -24.07 -17.46
C TYR A 72 20.01 -24.00 -17.31
N LEU A 73 20.64 -25.17 -17.16
CA LEU A 73 22.04 -25.33 -17.49
C LEU A 73 22.15 -25.36 -19.01
N ALA A 74 23.11 -24.65 -19.60
CA ALA A 74 23.39 -24.74 -21.02
C ALA A 74 24.89 -24.84 -21.28
N TRP A 75 25.22 -25.33 -22.46
CA TRP A 75 26.57 -25.28 -23.02
C TRP A 75 26.64 -24.17 -24.06
N ASP A 76 27.57 -23.25 -23.87
CA ASP A 76 27.90 -22.23 -24.86
C ASP A 76 28.89 -22.83 -25.87
N GLU A 77 28.43 -23.12 -27.09
CA GLU A 77 29.27 -23.68 -28.16
C GLU A 77 30.40 -22.74 -28.60
N SER A 78 30.25 -21.42 -28.42
CA SER A 78 31.28 -20.46 -28.84
C SER A 78 32.40 -20.33 -27.82
N LEU A 79 32.07 -20.44 -26.53
CA LEU A 79 33.04 -20.35 -25.43
C LEU A 79 33.50 -21.72 -24.91
N GLU A 80 32.85 -22.81 -25.36
CA GLU A 80 33.05 -24.17 -24.86
C GLU A 80 32.96 -24.25 -23.32
N ALA A 81 31.93 -23.60 -22.77
CA ALA A 81 31.76 -23.43 -21.33
C ALA A 81 30.30 -23.64 -20.89
N LYS A 82 30.13 -24.02 -19.61
CA LYS A 82 28.80 -24.07 -18.98
C LYS A 82 28.32 -22.67 -18.63
N VAL A 83 27.06 -22.40 -18.94
CA VAL A 83 26.35 -21.17 -18.59
C VAL A 83 24.98 -21.50 -18.03
N ALA A 84 24.35 -20.57 -17.32
CA ALA A 84 22.96 -20.67 -16.92
C ALA A 84 22.10 -19.77 -17.82
N VAL A 85 20.99 -20.28 -18.32
CA VAL A 85 20.05 -19.55 -19.18
C VAL A 85 18.73 -19.43 -18.45
N LYS A 86 18.29 -18.22 -18.13
CA LYS A 86 16.96 -17.95 -17.54
C LYS A 86 16.01 -17.63 -18.69
N GLU A 87 14.84 -18.25 -18.69
CA GLU A 87 13.73 -18.02 -19.62
C GLU A 87 12.58 -17.38 -18.87
N TYR A 88 11.98 -16.34 -19.44
CA TYR A 88 10.71 -15.80 -18.96
C TYR A 88 9.56 -16.77 -19.32
N MET A 89 8.94 -17.37 -18.31
CA MET A 89 7.89 -18.37 -18.48
C MET A 89 6.90 -18.27 -17.30
N PRO A 90 6.02 -17.26 -17.29
CA PRO A 90 5.04 -17.08 -16.23
C PRO A 90 3.94 -18.15 -16.32
N GLY A 91 3.88 -19.06 -15.36
CA GLY A 91 3.03 -20.26 -15.44
C GLY A 91 1.52 -19.99 -15.51
N GLU A 92 1.05 -18.86 -14.99
CA GLU A 92 -0.38 -18.46 -15.00
C GLU A 92 -0.80 -17.66 -16.23
N LEU A 93 0.18 -17.14 -16.98
CA LEU A 93 -0.04 -16.24 -18.12
C LEU A 93 0.37 -16.87 -19.44
N ALA A 94 1.25 -17.87 -19.42
CA ALA A 94 1.83 -18.44 -20.61
C ALA A 94 1.86 -19.98 -20.56
N ASP A 95 1.60 -20.58 -21.72
CA ASP A 95 1.73 -22.02 -21.94
C ASP A 95 2.67 -22.28 -23.12
N ARG A 96 3.31 -23.45 -23.12
CA ARG A 96 4.24 -23.85 -24.18
C ARG A 96 3.54 -24.79 -25.15
N THR A 97 3.31 -24.32 -26.37
CA THR A 97 2.78 -25.15 -27.46
C THR A 97 3.91 -25.71 -28.31
N GLU A 98 3.67 -26.87 -28.93
CA GLU A 98 4.60 -27.54 -29.87
C GLU A 98 6.01 -27.82 -29.30
N GLY A 99 6.18 -27.75 -27.97
CA GLY A 99 7.41 -28.11 -27.25
C GLY A 99 8.54 -27.07 -27.32
N ARG A 100 8.29 -25.86 -27.85
CA ARG A 100 9.30 -24.78 -27.90
C ARG A 100 8.69 -23.39 -27.78
N MET A 101 7.59 -23.11 -28.47
CA MET A 101 6.97 -21.77 -28.54
C MET A 101 6.14 -21.45 -27.29
N VAL A 102 6.33 -20.25 -26.75
CA VAL A 102 5.56 -19.71 -25.62
C VAL A 102 4.42 -18.85 -26.16
N HIS A 103 3.21 -19.08 -25.66
CA HIS A 103 2.01 -18.32 -26.02
C HIS A 103 1.27 -17.86 -24.76
N VAL A 104 0.68 -16.66 -24.83
CA VAL A 104 -0.18 -16.14 -23.77
C VAL A 104 -1.49 -16.94 -23.72
N ILE A 105 -1.88 -17.38 -22.53
CA ILE A 105 -3.14 -18.09 -22.30
C ILE A 105 -4.29 -17.12 -22.62
N SER A 106 -5.13 -17.48 -23.58
CA SER A 106 -6.17 -16.60 -24.16
C SER A 106 -7.07 -15.95 -23.10
N GLY A 107 -7.34 -14.65 -23.21
CA GLY A 107 -8.21 -13.91 -22.27
C GLY A 107 -7.84 -12.44 -21.99
N GLY A 108 -7.21 -11.72 -22.93
CA GLY A 108 -6.88 -10.29 -22.74
C GLY A 108 -5.65 -9.98 -21.88
N ARG A 109 -4.94 -11.00 -21.35
CA ARG A 109 -3.76 -10.86 -20.48
C ARG A 109 -2.44 -10.56 -21.20
N GLN A 110 -2.51 -10.07 -22.44
CA GLN A 110 -1.33 -9.82 -23.27
C GLN A 110 -0.51 -8.64 -22.74
N GLU A 111 -1.17 -7.65 -22.14
CA GLU A 111 -0.53 -6.51 -21.49
C GLU A 111 0.25 -6.92 -20.24
N GLU A 112 -0.30 -7.83 -19.42
CA GLU A 112 0.36 -8.39 -18.23
C GLU A 112 1.62 -9.17 -18.61
N PHE A 113 1.53 -10.02 -19.65
CA PHE A 113 2.68 -10.76 -20.15
C PHE A 113 3.79 -9.83 -20.65
N ALA A 114 3.44 -8.82 -21.46
CA ALA A 114 4.38 -7.85 -22.00
C ALA A 114 5.04 -7.01 -20.89
N TYR A 115 4.28 -6.63 -19.87
CA TYR A 115 4.81 -5.93 -18.72
C TYR A 115 5.82 -6.79 -17.94
N GLY A 116 5.49 -8.05 -17.65
CA GLY A 116 6.42 -8.95 -16.96
C GLY A 116 7.68 -9.24 -17.79
N GLN A 117 7.57 -9.29 -19.12
CA GLN A 117 8.71 -9.42 -20.03
C GLN A 117 9.65 -8.20 -19.95
N GLU A 118 9.12 -6.98 -19.87
CA GLU A 118 9.96 -5.78 -19.66
C GLU A 118 10.65 -5.80 -18.29
N ARG A 119 9.98 -6.27 -17.23
CA ARG A 119 10.60 -6.44 -15.91
C ARG A 119 11.72 -7.49 -15.92
N PHE A 120 11.52 -8.59 -16.64
CA PHE A 120 12.55 -9.62 -16.84
C PHE A 120 13.77 -9.06 -17.59
N ARG A 121 13.54 -8.20 -18.59
CA ARG A 121 14.61 -7.48 -19.28
C ARG A 121 15.34 -6.50 -18.37
N GLU A 122 14.61 -5.80 -17.50
CA GLU A 122 15.20 -4.88 -16.53
C GLU A 122 16.08 -5.60 -15.51
N GLU A 123 15.70 -6.82 -15.06
CA GLU A 123 16.56 -7.67 -14.22
C GLU A 123 17.93 -7.91 -14.88
N ALA A 124 17.95 -8.30 -16.16
CA ALA A 124 19.18 -8.52 -16.91
C ALA A 124 20.01 -7.22 -17.03
N ARG A 125 19.37 -6.06 -17.26
CA ARG A 125 20.06 -4.76 -17.31
C ARG A 125 20.66 -4.37 -15.97
N ILE A 126 19.95 -4.61 -14.87
CA ILE A 126 20.45 -4.35 -13.51
C ILE A 126 21.69 -5.21 -13.24
N LEU A 127 21.62 -6.52 -13.50
CA LEU A 127 22.76 -7.43 -13.33
C LEU A 127 23.98 -6.99 -14.16
N ALA A 128 23.77 -6.48 -15.38
CA ALA A 128 24.84 -6.03 -16.25
C ALA A 128 25.66 -4.88 -15.64
N LYS A 129 25.05 -4.01 -14.81
CA LYS A 129 25.75 -2.92 -14.11
C LYS A 129 26.79 -3.44 -13.10
N PHE A 130 26.58 -4.65 -12.58
CA PHE A 130 27.42 -5.25 -11.56
C PHE A 130 28.39 -6.30 -12.11
N MET A 131 28.57 -6.37 -13.43
CA MET A 131 29.57 -7.23 -14.04
C MET A 131 30.96 -7.00 -13.44
N GLY A 132 31.61 -8.08 -13.01
CA GLY A 132 32.92 -8.04 -12.36
C GLY A 132 32.90 -7.84 -10.84
N GLN A 133 31.74 -7.58 -10.23
CA GLN A 133 31.60 -7.60 -8.77
C GLN A 133 31.71 -9.05 -8.25
N PRO A 134 32.69 -9.37 -7.37
CA PRO A 134 32.93 -10.76 -6.95
C PRO A 134 31.71 -11.44 -6.31
N GLY A 135 30.94 -10.69 -5.54
CA GLY A 135 29.78 -11.18 -4.78
C GLY A 135 28.45 -11.21 -5.54
N ILE A 136 28.42 -10.85 -6.82
CA ILE A 136 27.20 -10.83 -7.66
C ILE A 136 27.42 -11.75 -8.86
N VAL A 137 26.34 -12.37 -9.36
CA VAL A 137 26.38 -13.18 -10.58
C VAL A 137 26.53 -12.30 -11.82
N GLY A 138 27.41 -12.66 -12.75
CA GLY A 138 27.57 -11.95 -14.01
C GLY A 138 26.50 -12.36 -15.02
N VAL A 139 25.98 -11.39 -15.77
CA VAL A 139 25.15 -11.61 -16.96
C VAL A 139 25.99 -11.33 -18.20
N THR A 140 25.87 -12.16 -19.24
CA THR A 140 26.72 -12.10 -20.43
C THR A 140 25.96 -11.87 -21.73
N ASP A 141 24.67 -12.22 -21.79
CA ASP A 141 23.87 -12.12 -23.01
C ASP A 141 22.37 -11.97 -22.69
N TYR A 142 21.62 -11.39 -23.62
CA TYR A 142 20.17 -11.27 -23.59
C TYR A 142 19.62 -11.36 -25.02
N PHE A 143 18.58 -12.17 -25.23
CA PHE A 143 17.94 -12.30 -26.53
C PHE A 143 16.47 -12.73 -26.41
N ASP A 144 15.69 -12.40 -27.45
CA ASP A 144 14.28 -12.79 -27.58
C ASP A 144 14.16 -13.92 -28.62
N GLU A 145 13.52 -15.03 -28.26
CA GLU A 145 13.31 -16.18 -29.14
C GLU A 145 12.06 -16.96 -28.70
N ASN A 146 11.47 -17.79 -29.56
CA ASN A 146 10.37 -18.69 -29.20
C ASN A 146 9.13 -18.00 -28.57
N GLY A 147 8.90 -16.72 -28.85
CA GLY A 147 7.81 -15.95 -28.25
C GLY A 147 8.04 -15.50 -26.81
N THR A 148 9.28 -15.60 -26.30
CA THR A 148 9.67 -15.14 -24.96
C THR A 148 11.08 -14.55 -24.94
N SER A 149 11.58 -14.21 -23.76
CA SER A 149 12.90 -13.62 -23.53
C SER A 149 13.80 -14.51 -22.70
N TYR A 150 15.10 -14.42 -22.99
CA TYR A 150 16.15 -15.18 -22.31
C TYR A 150 17.30 -14.25 -21.94
N PHE A 151 17.95 -14.54 -20.81
CA PHE A 151 19.27 -14.01 -20.53
C PHE A 151 20.21 -15.10 -20.03
N VAL A 152 21.50 -14.89 -20.28
CA VAL A 152 22.58 -15.84 -19.99
C VAL A 152 23.44 -15.27 -18.88
N MET A 153 23.71 -16.08 -17.86
CA MET A 153 24.50 -15.71 -16.69
C MET A 153 25.51 -16.80 -16.34
N ASP A 154 26.46 -16.46 -15.47
CA ASP A 154 27.47 -17.39 -15.00
C ASP A 154 26.82 -18.63 -14.37
N TYR A 155 27.26 -19.82 -14.80
CA TYR A 155 26.87 -21.05 -14.11
C TYR A 155 27.69 -21.22 -12.83
N ILE A 156 27.02 -21.16 -11.68
CA ILE A 156 27.68 -21.28 -10.38
C ILE A 156 27.67 -22.74 -9.92
N GLU A 157 28.84 -23.39 -9.93
CA GLU A 157 29.00 -24.70 -9.31
C GLU A 157 29.08 -24.58 -7.79
N GLY A 158 28.01 -24.97 -7.10
CA GLY A 158 27.88 -24.80 -5.66
C GLY A 158 26.53 -25.27 -5.13
N ILE A 159 26.19 -24.82 -3.93
CA ILE A 159 24.88 -25.04 -3.30
C ILE A 159 24.33 -23.72 -2.76
N SER A 160 23.00 -23.60 -2.63
CA SER A 160 22.40 -22.45 -1.96
C SER A 160 22.68 -22.49 -0.46
N PHE A 161 22.64 -21.33 0.19
CA PHE A 161 22.82 -21.23 1.64
C PHE A 161 21.72 -21.98 2.39
N LYS A 162 20.50 -22.02 1.86
CA LYS A 162 19.43 -22.88 2.36
C LYS A 162 19.82 -24.36 2.39
N THR A 163 20.40 -24.87 1.29
CA THR A 163 20.86 -26.26 1.23
C THR A 163 22.04 -26.49 2.18
N TYR A 164 22.95 -25.52 2.32
CA TYR A 164 24.03 -25.58 3.29
C TYR A 164 23.51 -25.71 4.73
N ILE A 165 22.56 -24.86 5.14
CA ILE A 165 21.92 -24.91 6.47
C ILE A 165 21.21 -26.25 6.69
N ALA A 166 20.44 -26.72 5.71
CA ALA A 166 19.75 -28.01 5.81
C ALA A 166 20.74 -29.18 5.95
N GLY A 167 21.84 -29.17 5.19
CA GLY A 167 22.90 -30.18 5.27
C GLY A 167 23.66 -30.18 6.60
N ALA A 168 23.74 -29.03 7.27
CA ALA A 168 24.32 -28.89 8.61
C ALA A 168 23.38 -29.31 9.76
N GLY A 169 22.16 -29.81 9.44
CA GLY A 169 21.17 -30.22 10.44
C GLY A 169 20.17 -29.13 10.82
N GLY A 170 19.99 -28.12 9.97
CA GLY A 170 18.96 -27.07 10.11
C GLY A 170 19.45 -25.76 10.74
N LYS A 171 20.70 -25.71 11.23
CA LYS A 171 21.37 -24.49 11.69
C LYS A 171 22.88 -24.62 11.54
N VAL A 172 23.57 -23.49 11.51
CA VAL A 172 25.04 -23.41 11.38
C VAL A 172 25.63 -22.62 12.54
N SER A 173 26.95 -22.72 12.73
CA SER A 173 27.62 -21.90 13.73
C SER A 173 27.57 -20.41 13.36
N VAL A 174 27.70 -19.55 14.37
CA VAL A 174 27.74 -18.10 14.19
C VAL A 174 28.83 -17.69 13.19
N GLN A 175 30.01 -18.32 13.26
CA GLN A 175 31.11 -17.99 12.35
C GLN A 175 30.80 -18.40 10.90
N GLU A 176 30.25 -19.59 10.68
CA GLU A 176 29.87 -20.04 9.33
C GLU A 176 28.80 -19.14 8.73
N ALA A 177 27.82 -18.69 9.53
CA ALA A 177 26.81 -17.75 9.05
C ALA A 177 27.42 -16.38 8.70
N LEU A 178 28.39 -15.89 9.48
CA LEU A 178 29.11 -14.65 9.17
C LEU A 178 29.99 -14.78 7.92
N ASP A 179 30.66 -15.91 7.72
CA ASP A 179 31.49 -16.18 6.55
C ASP A 179 30.66 -16.12 5.25
N VAL A 180 29.35 -16.42 5.33
CA VAL A 180 28.41 -16.28 4.22
C VAL A 180 27.82 -14.88 4.12
N MET A 181 27.34 -14.32 5.22
CA MET A 181 26.58 -13.06 5.22
C MET A 181 27.45 -11.81 5.03
N VAL A 182 28.72 -11.83 5.46
CA VAL A 182 29.64 -10.71 5.27
C VAL A 182 29.90 -10.43 3.77
N PRO A 183 30.22 -11.42 2.93
CA PRO A 183 30.26 -11.23 1.48
C PRO A 183 28.96 -10.70 0.88
N VAL A 184 27.80 -11.16 1.35
CA VAL A 184 26.48 -10.68 0.89
C VAL A 184 26.30 -9.19 1.20
N LEU A 185 26.63 -8.76 2.42
CA LEU A 185 26.54 -7.36 2.82
C LEU A 185 27.52 -6.47 2.03
N ARG A 186 28.71 -6.98 1.68
CA ARG A 186 29.65 -6.28 0.78
C ARG A 186 29.06 -6.12 -0.62
N ALA A 187 28.43 -7.15 -1.16
CA ALA A 187 27.73 -7.08 -2.45
C ALA A 187 26.58 -6.06 -2.40
N LEU A 188 25.73 -6.12 -1.38
CA LEU A 188 24.61 -5.18 -1.21
C LEU A 188 25.08 -3.73 -1.00
N THR A 189 26.23 -3.53 -0.34
CA THR A 189 26.82 -2.19 -0.23
C THR A 189 27.12 -1.61 -1.62
N ALA A 190 27.64 -2.42 -2.55
CA ALA A 190 27.87 -1.98 -3.94
C ALA A 190 26.53 -1.73 -4.68
N VAL A 191 25.50 -2.54 -4.43
CA VAL A 191 24.16 -2.34 -5.01
C VAL A 191 23.53 -1.03 -4.52
N HIS A 192 23.61 -0.76 -3.22
CA HIS A 192 23.05 0.44 -2.58
C HIS A 192 23.74 1.73 -3.04
N VAL A 193 25.04 1.68 -3.37
CA VAL A 193 25.78 2.83 -3.93
C VAL A 193 25.25 3.24 -5.30
N GLU A 194 24.77 2.29 -6.12
CA GLU A 194 24.10 2.56 -7.41
C GLU A 194 22.64 3.04 -7.24
N GLY A 195 22.19 3.28 -6.01
CA GLY A 195 20.83 3.70 -5.69
C GLY A 195 19.78 2.60 -5.89
N LEU A 196 20.20 1.33 -5.93
CA LEU A 196 19.33 0.16 -6.08
C LEU A 196 19.15 -0.55 -4.74
N ILE A 197 18.03 -1.24 -4.55
CA ILE A 197 17.76 -2.17 -3.44
C ILE A 197 17.34 -3.53 -4.00
N HIS A 198 17.71 -4.62 -3.33
CA HIS A 198 17.54 -5.98 -3.83
C HIS A 198 16.14 -6.56 -3.57
N ARG A 199 15.58 -6.36 -2.37
CA ARG A 199 14.22 -6.73 -1.91
C ARG A 199 13.91 -8.23 -1.78
N ASP A 200 14.72 -9.13 -2.35
CA ASP A 200 14.53 -10.59 -2.18
C ASP A 200 15.80 -11.30 -1.66
N VAL A 201 16.45 -10.73 -0.64
CA VAL A 201 17.62 -11.37 -0.02
C VAL A 201 17.16 -12.51 0.87
N THR A 202 17.31 -13.74 0.41
CA THR A 202 16.93 -14.97 1.14
C THR A 202 17.97 -16.07 0.99
N PRO A 203 17.99 -17.11 1.86
CA PRO A 203 18.97 -18.18 1.76
C PRO A 203 18.89 -19.01 0.46
N ASP A 204 17.75 -18.96 -0.26
CA ASP A 204 17.60 -19.56 -1.60
C ASP A 204 18.43 -18.82 -2.66
N ASN A 205 18.57 -17.50 -2.52
CA ASN A 205 19.21 -16.61 -3.50
C ASN A 205 20.70 -16.35 -3.20
N ILE A 206 21.23 -16.94 -2.12
CA ILE A 206 22.65 -16.84 -1.76
C ILE A 206 23.32 -18.17 -2.10
N TYR A 207 24.30 -18.15 -3.00
CA TYR A 207 25.03 -19.34 -3.42
C TYR A 207 26.46 -19.38 -2.87
N ILE A 208 26.85 -20.55 -2.39
CA ILE A 208 28.20 -20.85 -1.94
C ILE A 208 28.84 -21.73 -3.01
N THR A 209 29.87 -21.21 -3.69
CA THR A 209 30.59 -21.94 -4.72
C THR A 209 31.45 -23.04 -4.11
N LYS A 210 31.85 -24.05 -4.90
CA LYS A 210 32.76 -25.10 -4.45
C LYS A 210 34.09 -24.59 -3.90
N ASP A 211 34.54 -23.42 -4.38
CA ASP A 211 35.78 -22.78 -3.94
C ASP A 211 35.57 -21.90 -2.68
N GLY A 212 34.38 -21.91 -2.09
CA GLY A 212 34.03 -21.19 -0.87
C GLY A 212 33.65 -19.72 -1.08
N ASN A 213 33.52 -19.25 -2.31
CA ASN A 213 33.05 -17.89 -2.59
C ASN A 213 31.54 -17.79 -2.46
N VAL A 214 31.03 -16.61 -2.12
CA VAL A 214 29.60 -16.35 -1.96
C VAL A 214 29.13 -15.43 -3.07
N LYS A 215 28.02 -15.79 -3.72
CA LYS A 215 27.39 -14.99 -4.77
C LYS A 215 25.91 -14.80 -4.49
N LEU A 216 25.46 -13.55 -4.60
CA LEU A 216 24.05 -13.19 -4.59
C LEU A 216 23.46 -13.35 -5.99
N LEU A 217 22.33 -14.04 -6.06
CA LEU A 217 21.56 -14.31 -7.27
C LEU A 217 20.22 -13.58 -7.21
N ASP A 218 19.54 -13.53 -8.37
CA ASP A 218 18.14 -13.13 -8.57
C ASP A 218 17.78 -11.68 -8.18
N PHE A 219 17.87 -10.78 -9.16
CA PHE A 219 17.53 -9.36 -9.02
C PHE A 219 16.12 -9.05 -9.56
N GLY A 220 15.27 -10.06 -9.75
CA GLY A 220 13.91 -9.89 -10.30
C GLY A 220 13.03 -8.93 -9.49
N SER A 221 13.33 -8.75 -8.20
CA SER A 221 12.65 -7.81 -7.30
C SER A 221 13.37 -6.46 -7.13
N ALA A 222 14.56 -6.28 -7.72
CA ALA A 222 15.39 -5.11 -7.49
C ALA A 222 14.80 -3.83 -8.12
N ARG A 223 14.93 -2.69 -7.42
CA ARG A 223 14.43 -1.37 -7.86
C ARG A 223 15.30 -0.24 -7.35
N TYR A 224 15.14 0.96 -7.94
CA TYR A 224 15.75 2.17 -7.40
C TYR A 224 15.12 2.54 -6.05
N SER A 225 15.94 2.94 -5.09
CA SER A 225 15.54 3.27 -3.72
C SER A 225 14.68 4.55 -3.62
N LEU A 226 14.62 5.35 -4.69
CA LEU A 226 13.84 6.58 -4.79
C LEU A 226 13.22 6.67 -6.21
N GLY A 227 11.90 6.72 -6.31
CA GLY A 227 11.22 7.27 -7.48
C GLY A 227 10.75 6.32 -8.60
N ASP A 228 10.66 5.01 -8.40
CA ASP A 228 10.17 4.13 -9.48
C ASP A 228 8.64 3.99 -9.49
N LYS A 229 7.99 4.83 -10.32
CA LYS A 229 6.54 4.93 -10.61
C LYS A 229 5.99 3.73 -11.41
N SER A 230 6.51 2.51 -11.23
CA SER A 230 6.05 1.36 -12.00
C SER A 230 4.84 0.69 -11.31
N LYS A 231 3.68 0.69 -11.98
CA LYS A 231 2.58 -0.27 -11.72
C LYS A 231 3.22 -1.65 -11.59
N SER A 232 3.17 -2.34 -10.46
CA SER A 232 3.81 -3.65 -10.36
C SER A 232 2.85 -4.73 -9.90
N LEU A 233 2.88 -5.86 -10.62
CA LEU A 233 2.38 -7.14 -10.18
C LEU A 233 2.89 -7.50 -8.79
N ASP A 234 2.09 -8.33 -8.12
CA ASP A 234 2.32 -8.89 -6.79
C ASP A 234 3.75 -9.43 -6.66
N VAL A 235 4.58 -8.72 -5.90
CA VAL A 235 5.85 -9.27 -5.43
C VAL A 235 5.47 -10.34 -4.41
N ILE A 236 5.72 -11.61 -4.73
CA ILE A 236 5.52 -12.72 -3.80
C ILE A 236 6.53 -12.54 -2.66
N LEU A 237 6.08 -12.00 -1.53
CA LEU A 237 6.92 -11.78 -0.35
C LEU A 237 7.13 -13.09 0.39
N LYS A 238 8.37 -13.33 0.83
CA LYS A 238 8.71 -14.50 1.65
C LYS A 238 8.52 -14.16 3.12
N VAL A 239 7.49 -14.75 3.72
CA VAL A 239 7.13 -14.60 5.14
C VAL A 239 8.35 -14.84 6.03
N GLY A 240 8.58 -13.93 6.97
CA GLY A 240 9.71 -13.96 7.92
C GLY A 240 11.02 -13.36 7.40
N TYR A 241 11.21 -13.21 6.08
CA TYR A 241 12.39 -12.52 5.53
C TYR A 241 12.07 -11.09 5.07
N ALA A 242 10.86 -10.85 4.59
CA ALA A 242 10.42 -9.52 4.22
C ALA A 242 10.07 -8.67 5.46
N PRO A 243 10.52 -7.40 5.53
CA PRO A 243 10.07 -6.44 6.54
C PRO A 243 8.75 -5.78 6.16
N LYS A 244 8.10 -5.12 7.13
CA LYS A 244 6.75 -4.54 6.99
C LYS A 244 6.63 -3.58 5.81
N GLU A 245 7.66 -2.78 5.52
CA GLU A 245 7.61 -1.79 4.45
C GLU A 245 7.62 -2.40 3.04
N GLN A 246 7.93 -3.70 2.91
CA GLN A 246 7.76 -4.43 1.65
C GLN A 246 6.31 -4.87 1.41
N TYR A 247 5.55 -5.10 2.48
CA TYR A 247 4.13 -5.43 2.42
C TYR A 247 3.26 -4.20 2.15
N ILE A 248 3.76 -3.02 2.48
CA ILE A 248 3.09 -1.74 2.26
C ILE A 248 3.45 -1.24 0.85
N ARG A 249 2.44 -1.10 -0.02
CA ARG A 249 2.58 -0.75 -1.44
C ARG A 249 3.37 0.55 -1.70
N ARG A 250 3.42 1.46 -0.72
CA ARG A 250 4.14 2.74 -0.73
C ARG A 250 5.01 2.96 0.50
N GLY A 251 5.37 1.89 1.22
CA GLY A 251 6.37 2.00 2.26
C GLY A 251 7.64 2.59 1.64
N CYS A 252 8.22 3.61 2.28
CA CYS A 252 9.56 4.05 1.88
C CYS A 252 10.47 2.83 2.02
N GLN A 253 10.93 2.30 0.90
CA GLN A 253 11.88 1.19 0.86
C GLN A 253 13.24 1.77 0.56
N GLY A 254 14.20 1.41 1.38
CA GLY A 254 15.57 1.88 1.26
C GLY A 254 16.55 0.76 1.53
N PRO A 255 17.86 1.07 1.57
CA PRO A 255 18.88 0.10 1.94
C PRO A 255 18.59 -0.68 3.25
N TYR A 256 17.90 -0.06 4.21
CA TYR A 256 17.44 -0.68 5.45
C TYR A 256 16.43 -1.84 5.26
N THR A 257 15.80 -1.93 4.10
CA THR A 257 14.91 -3.04 3.73
C THR A 257 15.72 -4.32 3.50
N ASP A 258 16.81 -4.24 2.74
CA ASP A 258 17.74 -5.37 2.56
C ASP A 258 18.49 -5.72 3.85
N VAL A 259 18.73 -4.73 4.72
CA VAL A 259 19.34 -4.95 6.05
C VAL A 259 18.48 -5.90 6.89
N TYR A 260 17.16 -5.69 6.91
CA TYR A 260 16.25 -6.58 7.62
C TYR A 260 16.32 -8.00 7.06
N SER A 261 16.22 -8.15 5.74
CA SER A 261 16.26 -9.46 5.08
C SER A 261 17.60 -10.18 5.35
N CYS A 262 18.72 -9.46 5.40
CA CYS A 262 20.01 -10.00 5.82
C CYS A 262 20.03 -10.42 7.29
N ALA A 263 19.48 -9.60 8.19
CA ALA A 263 19.42 -9.90 9.60
C ALA A 263 18.51 -11.12 9.87
N ALA A 264 17.42 -11.26 9.13
CA ALA A 264 16.53 -12.42 9.15
C ALA A 264 17.24 -13.69 8.64
N CYS A 265 18.01 -13.60 7.55
CA CYS A 265 18.84 -14.71 7.08
C CYS A 265 19.86 -15.16 8.14
N LEU A 266 20.56 -14.21 8.75
CA LEU A 266 21.56 -14.49 9.78
C LEU A 266 20.91 -15.11 11.02
N TYR A 267 19.79 -14.55 11.49
CA TYR A 267 19.02 -15.06 12.62
C TYR A 267 18.52 -16.49 12.37
N ALA A 268 17.90 -16.73 11.22
CA ALA A 268 17.38 -18.05 10.86
C ALA A 268 18.50 -19.10 10.73
N ALA A 269 19.64 -18.72 10.15
CA ALA A 269 20.77 -19.63 9.98
C ALA A 269 21.36 -20.11 11.31
N ILE A 270 21.44 -19.24 12.33
CA ILE A 270 22.07 -19.58 13.63
C ILE A 270 21.09 -20.18 14.63
N THR A 271 19.82 -19.77 14.59
CA THR A 271 18.79 -20.27 15.53
C THR A 271 18.10 -21.53 15.02
N GLY A 272 17.99 -21.69 13.70
CA GLY A 272 17.15 -22.68 13.04
C GLY A 272 15.66 -22.30 12.95
N TYR A 273 15.29 -21.10 13.40
CA TYR A 273 13.91 -20.59 13.38
C TYR A 273 13.84 -19.28 12.59
N LEU A 274 12.78 -19.11 11.81
CA LEU A 274 12.49 -17.81 11.20
C LEU A 274 12.10 -16.81 12.31
N PRO A 275 12.45 -15.52 12.16
CA PRO A 275 11.83 -14.50 13.00
C PRO A 275 10.30 -14.48 12.73
N PRO A 276 9.47 -14.11 13.73
CA PRO A 276 8.04 -13.92 13.50
C PRO A 276 7.78 -12.93 12.34
N GLU A 277 6.63 -13.06 11.68
CA GLU A 277 6.32 -12.20 10.54
C GLU A 277 6.34 -10.72 10.95
N SER A 278 6.92 -9.87 10.10
CA SER A 278 7.12 -8.46 10.46
C SER A 278 5.82 -7.71 10.74
N LEU A 279 4.70 -8.14 10.14
CA LEU A 279 3.37 -7.57 10.39
C LEU A 279 2.82 -8.00 11.75
N GLU A 280 2.99 -9.27 12.14
CA GLU A 280 2.58 -9.76 13.47
C GLU A 280 3.37 -9.07 14.60
N ARG A 281 4.62 -8.69 14.32
CA ARG A 281 5.49 -8.00 15.29
C ARG A 281 5.11 -6.52 15.52
N LEU A 282 4.11 -5.98 14.82
CA LEU A 282 3.61 -4.61 15.02
C LEU A 282 2.80 -4.47 16.31
N ASP A 283 1.95 -5.45 16.59
CA ASP A 283 1.09 -5.47 17.77
C ASP A 283 1.88 -5.84 19.03
N GLU A 284 2.65 -6.93 18.93
CA GLU A 284 3.54 -7.41 19.98
C GLU A 284 4.81 -8.00 19.35
N ASP A 285 5.98 -7.40 19.63
CA ASP A 285 7.24 -7.94 19.13
C ASP A 285 7.65 -9.18 19.94
N THR A 286 7.22 -10.35 19.44
CA THR A 286 7.49 -11.67 20.02
C THR A 286 8.83 -12.26 19.59
N LEU A 287 9.73 -11.47 18.96
CA LEU A 287 11.04 -11.94 18.53
C LEU A 287 11.88 -12.43 19.73
N VAL A 288 12.28 -13.70 19.69
CA VAL A 288 13.13 -14.32 20.70
C VAL A 288 14.60 -14.00 20.43
N PRO A 289 15.37 -13.45 21.37
CA PRO A 289 16.82 -13.25 21.18
C PRO A 289 17.57 -14.57 20.91
N PRO A 290 18.58 -14.60 20.02
CA PRO A 290 19.36 -15.81 19.73
C PRO A 290 19.91 -16.55 20.96
N SER A 291 20.38 -15.83 21.98
CA SER A 291 20.85 -16.42 23.25
C SER A 291 19.74 -17.17 24.00
N GLN A 292 18.51 -16.66 23.95
CA GLN A 292 17.33 -17.31 24.55
C GLN A 292 16.86 -18.50 23.71
N ALA A 293 17.15 -18.52 22.40
CA ALA A 293 16.96 -19.66 21.51
C ALA A 293 18.07 -20.74 21.63
N GLY A 294 19.01 -20.57 22.57
CA GLY A 294 20.07 -21.55 22.84
C GLY A 294 21.31 -21.43 21.94
N VAL A 295 21.52 -20.26 21.31
CA VAL A 295 22.72 -19.98 20.52
C VAL A 295 23.80 -19.37 21.43
N GLU A 296 25.01 -19.92 21.41
CA GLU A 296 26.17 -19.30 22.05
C GLU A 296 26.67 -18.14 21.18
N ILE A 297 26.36 -16.91 21.59
CA ILE A 297 26.64 -15.70 20.82
C ILE A 297 27.11 -14.56 21.74
N PRO A 298 28.13 -13.78 21.36
CA PRO A 298 28.50 -12.58 22.10
C PRO A 298 27.35 -11.56 22.13
N LEU A 299 27.14 -10.92 23.27
CA LEU A 299 26.07 -9.94 23.46
C LEU A 299 26.10 -8.79 22.44
N TYR A 300 27.29 -8.37 22.00
CA TYR A 300 27.41 -7.32 20.98
C TYR A 300 26.79 -7.78 19.64
N LEU A 301 27.04 -9.03 19.25
CA LEU A 301 26.57 -9.57 17.97
C LEU A 301 25.08 -9.83 18.00
N GLU A 302 24.56 -10.33 19.12
CA GLU A 302 23.12 -10.45 19.35
C GLU A 302 22.41 -9.09 19.19
N ARG A 303 22.93 -8.04 19.83
CA ARG A 303 22.37 -6.68 19.70
C ARG A 303 22.40 -6.15 18.27
N VAL A 304 23.46 -6.46 17.52
CA VAL A 304 23.58 -6.07 16.11
C VAL A 304 22.54 -6.79 15.25
N ILE A 305 22.32 -8.10 15.46
CA ILE A 305 21.28 -8.87 14.77
C ILE A 305 19.89 -8.32 15.09
N LEU A 306 19.59 -8.12 16.38
CA LEU A 306 18.29 -7.61 16.84
C LEU A 306 18.01 -6.20 16.31
N LYS A 307 19.03 -5.33 16.25
CA LYS A 307 18.90 -4.00 15.63
C LYS A 307 18.61 -4.10 14.12
N GLY A 308 19.26 -5.02 13.41
CA GLY A 308 18.95 -5.29 12.01
C GLY A 308 17.51 -5.78 11.79
N LEU A 309 16.96 -6.51 12.77
CA LEU A 309 15.60 -7.04 12.80
C LEU A 309 14.55 -6.10 13.43
N ALA A 310 14.88 -4.85 13.75
CA ALA A 310 13.92 -3.92 14.33
C ALA A 310 12.69 -3.78 13.41
N VAL A 311 11.49 -3.73 13.98
CA VAL A 311 10.25 -3.66 13.18
C VAL A 311 10.17 -2.35 12.39
N GLN A 312 10.54 -1.24 13.03
CA GLN A 312 10.56 0.09 12.42
C GLN A 312 11.86 0.31 11.61
N PRO A 313 11.78 0.74 10.33
CA PRO A 313 12.95 1.03 9.49
C PRO A 313 13.98 1.99 10.12
N GLU A 314 13.52 3.03 10.80
CA GLU A 314 14.32 4.07 11.44
C GLU A 314 15.18 3.55 12.60
N ASP A 315 14.76 2.45 13.24
CA ASP A 315 15.50 1.81 14.32
C ASP A 315 16.60 0.86 13.81
N ARG A 316 16.60 0.54 12.51
CA ARG A 316 17.60 -0.34 11.87
C ARG A 316 18.88 0.42 11.50
N PHE A 317 19.87 -0.34 11.05
CA PHE A 317 20.98 0.25 10.28
C PHE A 317 20.45 0.77 8.96
N GLN A 318 20.84 1.98 8.59
CA GLN A 318 20.26 2.66 7.44
C GLN A 318 20.90 2.21 6.12
N THR A 319 22.02 1.49 6.17
CA THR A 319 22.69 0.92 4.99
C THR A 319 23.29 -0.46 5.28
N ALA A 320 23.48 -1.30 4.24
CA ALA A 320 24.20 -2.57 4.38
C ALA A 320 25.65 -2.38 4.87
N GLY A 321 26.29 -1.26 4.50
CA GLY A 321 27.65 -0.92 4.94
C GLY A 321 27.72 -0.61 6.44
N GLU A 322 26.73 0.09 7.00
CA GLU A 322 26.62 0.31 8.45
C GLU A 322 26.45 -1.01 9.21
N PHE A 323 25.58 -1.88 8.70
CA PHE A 323 25.33 -3.19 9.31
C PHE A 323 26.59 -4.07 9.26
N LEU A 324 27.28 -4.13 8.13
CA LEU A 324 28.56 -4.82 7.96
C LEU A 324 29.61 -4.31 8.96
N LYS A 325 29.77 -2.99 9.07
CA LYS A 325 30.72 -2.38 10.01
C LYS A 325 30.40 -2.72 11.46
N ALA A 326 29.12 -2.84 11.81
CA ALA A 326 28.69 -3.25 13.15
C ALA A 326 29.00 -4.73 13.44
N LEU A 327 28.87 -5.61 12.44
CA LEU A 327 29.25 -7.03 12.55
C LEU A 327 30.77 -7.22 12.69
N GLU A 328 31.56 -6.44 11.96
CA GLU A 328 33.04 -6.53 11.96
C GLU A 328 33.68 -5.85 13.19
N ASN A 329 33.03 -4.85 13.78
CA ASN A 329 33.56 -4.13 14.96
C ASN A 329 33.41 -4.96 16.26
N GLN A 330 34.35 -5.90 16.45
CA GLN A 330 34.54 -6.70 17.67
C GLN A 330 35.06 -5.87 18.86
N ARG A 331 34.29 -4.92 19.41
CA ARG A 331 34.64 -4.29 20.69
C ARG A 331 33.74 -4.77 21.82
N ALA A 332 34.33 -5.69 22.60
CA ALA A 332 33.91 -6.05 23.94
C ALA A 332 33.80 -4.80 24.84
N VAL A 333 32.79 -4.85 25.69
CA VAL A 333 32.47 -3.89 26.75
C VAL A 333 33.67 -3.69 27.69
N GLU A 334 34.15 -2.47 27.84
CA GLU A 334 34.76 -2.01 29.09
C GLU A 334 33.69 -1.21 29.85
N GLN A 335 33.23 -1.75 30.97
CA GLN A 335 32.48 -1.00 31.98
C GLN A 335 33.46 -0.07 32.73
N PRO A 336 33.07 1.16 33.08
CA PRO A 336 33.64 1.85 34.22
C PRO A 336 32.90 1.42 35.50
N GLU A 337 33.70 1.12 36.51
CA GLU A 337 33.36 0.57 37.81
C GLU A 337 32.32 1.36 38.62
N VAL A 338 31.64 0.62 39.48
CA VAL A 338 30.85 1.11 40.62
C VAL A 338 31.73 1.96 41.54
N GLY A 339 31.39 3.24 41.69
CA GLY A 339 31.91 4.13 42.73
C GLY A 339 30.77 4.83 43.47
N MET A 340 30.59 4.49 44.75
CA MET A 340 29.54 5.02 45.63
C MET A 340 29.56 6.55 45.81
N ALA A 341 28.35 7.09 45.86
CA ALA A 341 27.87 8.22 46.67
C ALA A 341 28.46 9.64 46.47
N ARG A 342 27.63 10.53 45.90
CA ARG A 342 27.27 11.78 46.57
C ARG A 342 25.91 12.31 46.11
N GLN A 343 25.09 12.63 47.11
CA GLN A 343 23.77 13.24 47.04
C GLN A 343 23.79 14.58 46.28
N VAL A 344 22.65 14.98 45.71
CA VAL A 344 21.94 16.23 46.00
C VAL A 344 20.64 16.29 45.17
N SER A 345 19.52 16.31 45.91
CA SER A 345 18.25 17.02 45.66
C SER A 345 17.34 16.62 44.49
N GLN A 346 16.30 15.85 44.86
CA GLN A 346 14.96 15.98 44.28
C GLN A 346 14.39 17.36 44.62
N GLU A 347 14.02 18.14 43.61
CA GLU A 347 13.12 19.28 43.78
C GLU A 347 11.70 18.84 43.43
N ALA A 348 10.83 19.00 44.42
CA ALA A 348 9.46 18.52 44.45
C ALA A 348 8.54 19.45 43.65
N ALA A 349 7.68 18.84 42.84
CA ALA A 349 6.46 19.49 42.34
C ALA A 349 5.53 19.84 43.53
N PRO A 350 4.97 21.06 43.60
CA PRO A 350 4.07 21.42 44.69
C PRO A 350 2.67 20.82 44.47
N SER A 351 2.27 19.96 45.40
CA SER A 351 0.89 19.49 45.57
C SER A 351 0.00 20.63 46.10
N GLY A 352 -0.92 21.14 45.27
CA GLY A 352 -1.96 22.09 45.63
C GLY A 352 -3.29 21.39 45.92
N LYS A 353 -3.84 21.63 47.12
CA LYS A 353 -5.05 21.02 47.69
C LYS A 353 -6.33 21.43 46.96
N LYS A 354 -7.22 20.46 46.72
CA LYS A 354 -8.62 20.65 46.33
C LYS A 354 -9.42 21.36 47.43
N LYS A 355 -10.16 22.41 47.09
CA LYS A 355 -11.40 22.84 47.80
C LYS A 355 -12.42 23.41 46.80
N PRO A 356 -13.73 23.29 47.10
CA PRO A 356 -14.82 23.32 46.11
C PRO A 356 -15.41 24.72 45.93
N ILE A 357 -15.98 25.01 44.76
CA ILE A 357 -16.71 26.27 44.46
C ILE A 357 -17.97 25.91 43.64
N PRO A 358 -19.10 26.63 43.84
CA PRO A 358 -20.43 26.02 43.87
C PRO A 358 -21.26 26.20 42.59
N LEU A 359 -22.31 25.38 42.56
CA LEU A 359 -23.50 25.43 41.73
C LEU A 359 -24.22 26.78 41.85
N TRP A 360 -24.37 27.52 40.75
CA TRP A 360 -25.50 28.44 40.52
C TRP A 360 -26.06 28.19 39.12
N ALA A 361 -27.39 28.01 39.12
CA ALA A 361 -28.23 27.73 37.98
C ALA A 361 -28.83 29.02 37.38
N GLY A 362 -29.31 28.89 36.15
CA GLY A 362 -30.22 29.81 35.48
C GLY A 362 -29.53 30.71 34.45
N GLY A 363 -29.89 30.75 33.19
CA GLY A 363 -31.03 30.15 32.50
C GLY A 363 -31.28 30.91 31.19
N ALA A 364 -31.49 30.14 30.12
CA ALA A 364 -32.27 30.44 28.92
C ALA A 364 -32.07 31.76 28.15
N ALA A 365 -31.56 31.61 26.93
CA ALA A 365 -32.32 32.02 25.75
C ALA A 365 -32.20 30.92 24.68
N ALA A 366 -33.22 30.06 24.63
CA ALA A 366 -33.53 29.22 23.48
C ALA A 366 -34.54 29.97 22.61
N VAL A 367 -34.44 29.80 21.29
CA VAL A 367 -35.48 29.79 20.23
C VAL A 367 -34.73 29.88 18.90
N LEU A 368 -34.47 28.75 18.24
CA LEU A 368 -35.26 28.02 17.21
C LEU A 368 -34.63 28.28 15.83
N ALA A 369 -33.96 27.29 15.22
CA ALA A 369 -34.53 26.20 14.38
C ALA A 369 -34.83 26.69 12.95
N ALA A 370 -34.67 25.92 11.87
CA ALA A 370 -34.12 24.60 11.60
C ALA A 370 -34.24 24.38 10.07
N VAL A 371 -33.64 23.29 9.57
CA VAL A 371 -33.98 22.56 8.33
C VAL A 371 -33.44 23.12 7.00
N VAL A 372 -32.45 22.42 6.42
CA VAL A 372 -32.73 21.49 5.31
C VAL A 372 -32.09 20.14 5.61
N PHE A 373 -32.96 19.13 5.71
CA PHE A 373 -32.72 17.71 5.90
C PHE A 373 -32.54 17.06 4.51
N ILE A 374 -31.72 16.01 4.44
CA ILE A 374 -31.83 14.81 3.60
C ILE A 374 -32.80 14.89 2.39
N GLY A 375 -32.23 14.70 1.19
CA GLY A 375 -32.93 14.22 -0.02
C GLY A 375 -31.95 13.40 -0.88
N LEU A 376 -31.57 12.20 -0.42
CA LEU A 376 -32.12 10.89 -0.76
C LEU A 376 -31.73 10.34 -2.15
N PHE A 377 -31.16 9.15 -2.05
CA PHE A 377 -31.19 8.07 -3.02
C PHE A 377 -32.49 7.95 -3.86
N LEU A 378 -32.27 7.51 -5.11
CA LEU A 378 -33.17 6.92 -6.11
C LEU A 378 -33.96 7.83 -7.08
N GLY A 379 -33.66 7.66 -8.37
CA GLY A 379 -34.68 7.41 -9.40
C GLY A 379 -35.02 8.54 -10.37
N GLY A 380 -34.38 8.53 -11.53
CA GLY A 380 -35.00 8.48 -12.87
C GLY A 380 -35.95 9.59 -13.35
N ARG A 381 -35.60 10.14 -14.53
CA ARG A 381 -36.35 11.02 -15.48
C ARG A 381 -36.50 12.47 -15.00
N ARG A 382 -36.28 13.51 -15.82
CA ARG A 382 -36.33 13.66 -17.29
C ARG A 382 -35.64 15.00 -17.65
N GLU A 383 -34.83 15.03 -18.71
CA GLU A 383 -34.49 16.28 -19.40
C GLU A 383 -35.76 16.88 -20.02
N GLU A 384 -35.97 18.19 -19.86
CA GLU A 384 -36.53 19.10 -20.85
C GLU A 384 -36.04 20.53 -20.51
N PRO A 385 -35.80 21.39 -21.52
CA PRO A 385 -34.87 22.51 -21.46
C PRO A 385 -35.56 23.79 -20.99
N PHE A 386 -34.81 24.69 -20.35
CA PHE A 386 -35.24 26.07 -20.18
C PHE A 386 -34.21 27.07 -20.72
N ASP A 387 -34.78 27.92 -21.55
CA ASP A 387 -34.20 28.87 -22.49
C ASP A 387 -33.69 30.14 -21.80
N GLY A 388 -32.61 30.68 -22.37
CA GLY A 388 -32.00 32.01 -22.26
C GLY A 388 -32.50 33.03 -21.24
N GLY A 389 -31.55 33.53 -20.41
CA GLY A 389 -31.66 34.90 -19.87
C GLY A 389 -30.75 35.25 -18.69
N ALA A 390 -29.60 35.87 -18.99
CA ALA A 390 -28.82 36.83 -18.20
C ALA A 390 -28.25 36.43 -16.82
N ALA A 391 -26.92 36.50 -16.75
CA ALA A 391 -26.08 36.40 -15.56
C ALA A 391 -26.52 37.31 -14.40
N SER A 392 -26.56 36.76 -13.18
CA SER A 392 -26.59 37.54 -11.93
C SER A 392 -25.29 37.30 -11.17
N GLN A 393 -24.43 38.33 -11.19
CA GLN A 393 -23.17 38.41 -10.44
C GLN A 393 -23.43 38.33 -8.93
N GLY A 394 -22.60 37.56 -8.22
CA GLY A 394 -22.66 37.35 -6.77
C GLY A 394 -22.56 38.66 -5.97
N GLN A 395 -23.42 38.80 -4.96
CA GLN A 395 -23.34 39.87 -3.97
C GLN A 395 -22.25 39.53 -2.94
N SER A 396 -21.14 40.28 -2.96
CA SER A 396 -20.08 40.21 -1.95
C SER A 396 -20.61 40.69 -0.59
N VAL A 397 -20.53 39.85 0.45
CA VAL A 397 -20.77 40.26 1.84
C VAL A 397 -19.45 40.82 2.37
N LEU A 398 -19.40 42.12 2.66
CA LEU A 398 -18.24 42.78 3.25
C LEU A 398 -18.57 43.15 4.70
N THR A 399 -17.79 42.66 5.66
CA THR A 399 -17.94 43.03 7.07
C THR A 399 -16.68 43.75 7.56
N GLU A 400 -16.88 44.96 8.09
CA GLU A 400 -15.84 45.73 8.76
C GLU A 400 -16.04 45.66 10.28
N ASN A 401 -14.94 45.60 11.03
CA ASN A 401 -14.99 45.81 12.48
C ASN A 401 -15.39 47.27 12.80
N PRO A 402 -16.50 47.52 13.52
CA PRO A 402 -16.96 48.87 13.80
C PRO A 402 -15.96 49.62 14.69
N GLY A 403 -15.28 50.62 14.14
CA GLY A 403 -14.38 51.52 14.86
C GLY A 403 -12.97 51.70 14.27
N THR A 404 -12.64 51.02 13.16
CA THR A 404 -11.33 51.13 12.50
C THR A 404 -11.32 52.32 11.52
N PRO A 405 -10.31 53.21 11.52
CA PRO A 405 -10.16 54.20 10.45
C PRO A 405 -10.01 53.48 9.09
N PRO A 406 -10.40 54.09 7.95
CA PRO A 406 -10.27 53.44 6.65
C PRO A 406 -8.81 53.04 6.45
N GLY A 407 -8.58 51.73 6.32
CA GLY A 407 -7.26 51.17 6.13
C GLY A 407 -6.66 51.63 4.80
N GLU A 408 -5.43 51.19 4.53
CA GLU A 408 -4.89 51.29 3.18
C GLU A 408 -5.84 50.59 2.21
N MET A 409 -6.09 51.19 1.04
CA MET A 409 -6.87 50.54 -0.02
C MET A 409 -5.91 49.76 -0.93
N VAL A 410 -6.26 48.53 -1.27
CA VAL A 410 -5.53 47.70 -2.23
C VAL A 410 -6.45 47.25 -3.35
N ASN A 411 -5.92 47.18 -4.57
CA ASN A 411 -6.67 46.71 -5.72
C ASN A 411 -6.56 45.18 -5.82
N ILE A 412 -7.70 44.51 -5.98
CA ILE A 412 -7.82 43.07 -6.25
C ILE A 412 -8.85 42.91 -7.37
N GLY A 413 -8.51 42.26 -8.48
CA GLY A 413 -9.43 42.07 -9.60
C GLY A 413 -10.06 43.36 -10.15
N GLY A 414 -9.33 44.48 -10.14
CA GLY A 414 -9.80 45.78 -10.62
C GLY A 414 -10.72 46.53 -9.66
N ARG A 415 -10.90 46.05 -8.41
CA ARG A 415 -11.70 46.70 -7.36
C ARG A 415 -10.83 47.03 -6.16
N ASP A 416 -11.09 48.17 -5.52
CA ASP A 416 -10.34 48.58 -4.33
C ASP A 416 -11.02 48.08 -3.05
N TYR A 417 -10.26 47.41 -2.19
CA TYR A 417 -10.68 46.86 -0.91
C TYR A 417 -9.85 47.47 0.24
N SER A 418 -10.48 47.72 1.39
CA SER A 418 -9.78 48.17 2.60
C SER A 418 -9.02 47.02 3.24
N THR A 419 -7.76 47.22 3.62
CA THR A 419 -6.96 46.21 4.35
C THR A 419 -7.47 45.93 5.78
N SER A 420 -8.47 46.68 6.25
CA SER A 420 -9.13 46.46 7.54
C SER A 420 -10.26 45.43 7.53
N LEU A 421 -10.60 44.86 6.36
CA LEU A 421 -11.62 43.83 6.26
C LEU A 421 -11.20 42.57 7.03
N THR A 422 -12.18 41.90 7.61
CA THR A 422 -12.00 40.60 8.28
C THR A 422 -12.60 39.44 7.47
N SER A 423 -13.53 39.71 6.56
CA SER A 423 -14.12 38.71 5.68
C SER A 423 -14.12 39.23 4.25
N LEU A 424 -13.71 38.39 3.31
CA LEU A 424 -13.62 38.73 1.90
C LEU A 424 -14.08 37.55 1.03
N ASP A 425 -15.12 37.79 0.23
CA ASP A 425 -15.68 36.84 -0.74
C ASP A 425 -15.35 37.32 -2.15
N LEU A 426 -14.55 36.53 -2.85
CA LEU A 426 -14.09 36.75 -4.23
C LEU A 426 -14.48 35.58 -5.14
N ARG A 427 -15.52 34.81 -4.79
CA ARG A 427 -15.88 33.62 -5.55
C ARG A 427 -16.35 33.93 -6.98
N GLU A 428 -16.08 33.01 -7.91
CA GLU A 428 -16.59 33.02 -9.29
C GLU A 428 -16.26 34.29 -10.09
N LEU A 429 -15.11 34.92 -9.80
CA LEU A 429 -14.65 36.11 -10.50
C LEU A 429 -13.64 35.79 -11.62
N GLY A 430 -13.16 34.55 -11.71
CA GLY A 430 -12.17 34.13 -12.71
C GLY A 430 -10.82 34.82 -12.54
N LEU A 431 -10.46 35.18 -11.30
CA LEU A 431 -9.25 35.94 -11.01
C LEU A 431 -8.01 35.05 -11.07
N GLY A 432 -6.98 35.48 -11.80
CA GLY A 432 -5.67 34.85 -11.83
C GLY A 432 -4.68 35.43 -10.81
N ASP A 433 -3.46 34.90 -10.77
CA ASP A 433 -2.45 35.27 -9.77
C ASP A 433 -2.10 36.78 -9.77
N GLU A 434 -1.99 37.40 -10.95
CA GLU A 434 -1.68 38.84 -11.07
C GLU A 434 -2.78 39.72 -10.43
N GLU A 435 -4.04 39.31 -10.57
CA GLU A 435 -5.20 40.04 -10.06
C GLU A 435 -5.40 39.85 -8.56
N LEU A 436 -4.81 38.78 -8.00
CA LEU A 436 -4.89 38.41 -6.59
C LEU A 436 -3.68 38.85 -5.76
N GLN A 437 -2.64 39.42 -6.38
CA GLN A 437 -1.42 39.87 -5.69
C GLN A 437 -1.71 40.82 -4.51
N GLY A 438 -2.75 41.66 -4.61
CA GLY A 438 -3.16 42.59 -3.55
C GLY A 438 -3.55 41.91 -2.22
N LEU A 439 -3.85 40.61 -2.22
CA LEU A 439 -4.14 39.83 -1.03
C LEU A 439 -2.97 39.81 -0.01
N GLU A 440 -1.72 40.01 -0.45
CA GLU A 440 -0.56 40.05 0.46
C GLU A 440 -0.68 41.12 1.58
N LYS A 441 -1.49 42.17 1.34
CA LYS A 441 -1.72 43.25 2.28
C LYS A 441 -2.93 43.03 3.20
N MET A 442 -3.74 42.00 2.94
CA MET A 442 -5.01 41.71 3.63
C MET A 442 -4.82 40.86 4.89
N THR A 443 -3.87 41.23 5.75
CA THR A 443 -3.43 40.42 6.91
C THR A 443 -4.43 40.35 8.08
N ASN A 444 -5.50 41.14 8.04
CA ASN A 444 -6.57 41.15 9.05
C ASN A 444 -7.70 40.16 8.75
N LEU A 445 -7.67 39.48 7.60
CA LEU A 445 -8.72 38.53 7.22
C LEU A 445 -8.74 37.33 8.19
N THR A 446 -9.95 36.99 8.61
CA THR A 446 -10.32 35.77 9.31
C THR A 446 -11.06 34.79 8.39
N GLU A 447 -11.71 35.31 7.33
CA GLU A 447 -12.46 34.51 6.35
C GLU A 447 -12.10 34.95 4.93
N LEU A 448 -11.76 33.99 4.06
CA LEU A 448 -11.45 34.23 2.66
C LEU A 448 -12.06 33.12 1.77
N ASP A 449 -12.91 33.53 0.83
CA ASP A 449 -13.50 32.63 -0.18
C ASP A 449 -13.02 33.01 -1.58
N LEU A 450 -12.33 32.08 -2.23
CA LEU A 450 -11.70 32.20 -3.53
C LEU A 450 -12.18 31.11 -4.51
N ARG A 451 -13.24 30.36 -4.20
CA ARG A 451 -13.80 29.32 -5.10
C ARG A 451 -14.14 29.90 -6.47
N GLY A 452 -13.98 29.16 -7.57
CA GLY A 452 -14.34 29.68 -8.89
C GLY A 452 -13.37 30.70 -9.50
N ASN A 453 -12.11 30.72 -9.04
CA ASN A 453 -11.03 31.53 -9.63
C ASN A 453 -9.98 30.65 -10.31
N GLU A 454 -8.91 31.26 -10.80
CA GLU A 454 -7.82 30.60 -11.55
C GLU A 454 -6.47 30.81 -10.86
N MET A 455 -6.46 30.85 -9.52
CA MET A 455 -5.26 30.99 -8.71
C MET A 455 -4.39 29.73 -8.83
N THR A 456 -3.07 29.92 -8.96
CA THR A 456 -2.07 28.85 -9.01
C THR A 456 -1.01 29.01 -7.91
N ASP A 457 -0.73 30.25 -7.50
CA ASP A 457 0.28 30.59 -6.49
C ASP A 457 -0.35 31.08 -5.19
N LEU A 458 -0.19 30.31 -4.11
CA LEU A 458 -0.70 30.65 -2.77
C LEU A 458 0.17 31.65 -2.01
N THR A 459 1.31 32.10 -2.56
CA THR A 459 2.24 33.02 -1.88
C THR A 459 1.59 34.26 -1.26
N PRO A 460 0.61 34.94 -1.92
CA PRO A 460 -0.08 36.09 -1.33
C PRO A 460 -0.79 35.81 0.01
N LEU A 461 -1.07 34.54 0.34
CA LEU A 461 -1.75 34.15 1.58
C LEU A 461 -0.81 33.95 2.78
N SER A 462 0.50 33.85 2.56
CA SER A 462 1.48 33.40 3.58
C SER A 462 1.49 34.24 4.87
N GLY A 463 1.10 35.51 4.80
CA GLY A 463 1.09 36.45 5.94
C GLY A 463 -0.23 36.56 6.68
N MET A 464 -1.26 35.78 6.33
CA MET A 464 -2.62 35.89 6.89
C MET A 464 -2.76 35.12 8.21
N GLU A 465 -1.93 35.43 9.22
CA GLU A 465 -1.86 34.65 10.48
C GLU A 465 -3.18 34.55 11.26
N ASN A 466 -4.13 35.46 11.02
CA ASN A 466 -5.45 35.48 11.67
C ASN A 466 -6.52 34.67 10.92
N LEU A 467 -6.18 34.08 9.77
CA LEU A 467 -7.15 33.39 8.92
C LEU A 467 -7.67 32.14 9.64
N GLU A 468 -8.99 32.08 9.82
CA GLU A 468 -9.71 30.95 10.42
C GLU A 468 -10.39 30.10 9.34
N GLU A 469 -10.77 30.69 8.21
CA GLU A 469 -11.48 30.02 7.13
C GLU A 469 -10.90 30.40 5.76
N LEU A 470 -10.49 29.37 5.00
CA LEU A 470 -10.00 29.51 3.63
C LEU A 470 -10.71 28.50 2.72
N ARG A 471 -11.43 29.00 1.71
CA ARG A 471 -12.04 28.15 0.68
C ARG A 471 -11.48 28.46 -0.69
N LEU A 472 -10.79 27.49 -1.28
CA LEU A 472 -10.25 27.53 -2.63
C LEU A 472 -10.99 26.58 -3.57
N SER A 473 -11.74 25.61 -3.03
CA SER A 473 -12.59 24.66 -3.77
C SER A 473 -13.86 24.34 -2.97
N GLY A 474 -14.81 23.62 -3.56
CA GLY A 474 -16.07 23.24 -2.92
C GLY A 474 -17.11 22.70 -3.91
N ASP A 475 -18.31 23.23 -3.83
CA ASP A 475 -19.42 23.05 -4.79
C ASP A 475 -19.16 23.71 -6.15
N ILE A 476 -18.21 24.63 -6.21
CA ILE A 476 -17.82 25.39 -7.41
C ILE A 476 -16.37 25.03 -7.74
N GLU A 477 -16.11 24.63 -8.99
CA GLU A 477 -14.76 24.34 -9.50
C GLU A 477 -13.92 25.62 -9.60
N GLY A 478 -12.63 25.53 -9.28
CA GLY A 478 -11.68 26.63 -9.44
C GLY A 478 -10.33 26.31 -8.83
N ASN A 479 -9.32 27.11 -9.18
CA ASN A 479 -7.95 27.06 -8.66
C ASN A 479 -7.28 25.69 -8.84
N GLN A 480 -7.67 24.94 -9.88
CA GLN A 480 -7.29 23.54 -10.05
C GLN A 480 -5.78 23.35 -10.23
N GLU A 481 -5.05 24.37 -10.68
CA GLU A 481 -3.61 24.33 -10.92
C GLU A 481 -2.77 24.52 -9.64
N ILE A 482 -3.40 24.76 -8.47
CA ILE A 482 -2.69 24.77 -7.19
C ILE A 482 -2.07 23.40 -6.93
N SER A 483 -0.77 23.39 -6.66
CA SER A 483 0.02 22.19 -6.31
C SER A 483 0.93 22.40 -5.10
N ASP A 484 1.44 23.61 -4.88
CA ASP A 484 2.29 23.93 -3.72
C ASP A 484 1.46 24.52 -2.56
N LEU A 485 1.41 23.78 -1.45
CA LEU A 485 0.74 24.19 -0.21
C LEU A 485 1.68 24.86 0.79
N SER A 486 2.97 25.00 0.49
CA SER A 486 3.97 25.58 1.39
C SER A 486 3.60 26.97 1.95
N PRO A 487 2.90 27.86 1.22
CA PRO A 487 2.44 29.14 1.76
C PRO A 487 1.48 29.02 2.95
N LEU A 488 0.81 27.87 3.13
CA LEU A 488 -0.19 27.66 4.18
C LEU A 488 0.42 27.28 5.54
N MET A 489 1.71 26.88 5.60
CA MET A 489 2.34 26.32 6.81
C MET A 489 2.23 27.20 8.07
N GLY A 490 2.17 28.52 7.88
CA GLY A 490 2.12 29.50 8.98
C GLY A 490 0.71 29.83 9.49
N LEU A 491 -0.35 29.36 8.83
CA LEU A 491 -1.74 29.77 9.08
C LEU A 491 -2.37 28.99 10.24
N SER A 492 -1.73 29.01 11.41
CA SER A 492 -2.04 28.12 12.55
C SER A 492 -3.41 28.31 13.22
N HIS A 493 -4.17 29.35 12.84
CA HIS A 493 -5.52 29.62 13.33
C HIS A 493 -6.62 29.05 12.43
N LEU A 494 -6.26 28.44 11.29
CA LEU A 494 -7.22 27.83 10.38
C LEU A 494 -8.03 26.74 11.08
N LYS A 495 -9.35 26.87 10.97
CA LYS A 495 -10.38 25.91 11.40
C LYS A 495 -11.05 25.25 10.21
N VAL A 496 -11.18 25.96 9.09
CA VAL A 496 -11.80 25.46 7.85
C VAL A 496 -10.83 25.66 6.69
N LEU A 497 -10.51 24.57 5.98
CA LEU A 497 -9.65 24.60 4.80
C LEU A 497 -10.20 23.71 3.70
N HIS A 498 -10.63 24.32 2.59
CA HIS A 498 -11.12 23.60 1.40
C HIS A 498 -10.19 23.84 0.22
N LEU A 499 -9.61 22.77 -0.32
CA LEU A 499 -8.57 22.78 -1.35
C LEU A 499 -8.98 22.01 -2.61
N PRO A 500 -8.52 22.42 -3.81
CA PRO A 500 -8.72 21.65 -5.03
C PRO A 500 -7.87 20.37 -5.02
N ALA A 501 -8.48 19.21 -5.25
CA ALA A 501 -7.74 17.94 -5.17
C ALA A 501 -6.92 17.59 -6.43
N ALA A 502 -7.12 18.31 -7.55
CA ALA A 502 -6.67 17.87 -8.87
C ALA A 502 -5.14 17.76 -9.01
N ASN A 503 -4.37 18.65 -8.39
CA ASN A 503 -2.91 18.73 -8.55
C ASN A 503 -2.14 18.69 -7.21
N ILE A 504 -2.82 18.42 -6.09
CA ILE A 504 -2.17 18.31 -4.78
C ILE A 504 -1.67 16.88 -4.56
N GLU A 505 -0.35 16.73 -4.42
CA GLU A 505 0.31 15.46 -4.08
C GLU A 505 0.82 15.43 -2.62
N ASP A 506 1.27 16.57 -2.08
CA ASP A 506 1.93 16.68 -0.78
C ASP A 506 1.09 17.44 0.25
N LEU A 507 0.74 16.76 1.34
CA LEU A 507 0.00 17.33 2.48
C LEU A 507 0.91 17.78 3.64
N SER A 508 2.24 17.60 3.54
CA SER A 508 3.20 17.96 4.60
C SER A 508 3.03 19.38 5.13
N PRO A 509 2.73 20.39 4.29
CA PRO A 509 2.48 21.76 4.76
C PRO A 509 1.30 21.90 5.73
N LEU A 510 0.35 20.96 5.74
CA LEU A 510 -0.84 21.02 6.59
C LEU A 510 -0.59 20.49 8.01
N SER A 511 0.52 19.78 8.25
CA SER A 511 0.79 19.11 9.53
C SER A 511 0.84 20.03 10.76
N GLY A 512 1.12 21.32 10.58
CA GLY A 512 1.13 22.32 11.64
C GLY A 512 -0.25 22.91 11.98
N LEU A 513 -1.28 22.68 11.15
CA LEU A 513 -2.59 23.34 11.21
C LEU A 513 -3.53 22.66 12.21
N THR A 514 -3.04 22.42 13.43
CA THR A 514 -3.70 21.60 14.46
C THR A 514 -5.05 22.13 14.97
N GLN A 515 -5.45 23.35 14.61
CA GLN A 515 -6.76 23.91 14.91
C GLN A 515 -7.85 23.54 13.89
N LEU A 516 -7.50 22.86 12.80
CA LEU A 516 -8.46 22.45 11.79
C LEU A 516 -9.58 21.58 12.39
N GLU A 517 -10.81 21.97 12.07
CA GLU A 517 -12.05 21.27 12.39
C GLU A 517 -12.72 20.71 11.11
N ASP A 518 -12.51 21.35 9.96
CA ASP A 518 -13.02 20.95 8.65
C ASP A 518 -11.90 21.04 7.61
N LEU A 519 -11.55 19.89 7.03
CA LEU A 519 -10.60 19.76 5.94
C LEU A 519 -11.23 19.02 4.78
N ALA A 520 -11.24 19.66 3.61
CA ALA A 520 -11.76 19.06 2.39
C ALA A 520 -10.79 19.23 1.22
N LEU A 521 -10.38 18.11 0.62
CA LEU A 521 -9.74 18.07 -0.70
C LEU A 521 -10.80 17.65 -1.72
N ILE A 522 -11.34 18.62 -2.45
CA ILE A 522 -12.49 18.47 -3.31
C ILE A 522 -12.09 18.79 -4.75
N ASP A 523 -12.54 17.96 -5.69
CA ASP A 523 -12.57 18.34 -7.10
C ASP A 523 -13.82 17.71 -7.74
N PRO A 524 -14.82 18.53 -8.13
CA PRO A 524 -16.06 18.05 -8.73
C PRO A 524 -15.89 17.35 -10.09
N SER A 525 -14.79 17.63 -10.80
CA SER A 525 -14.60 17.20 -12.19
C SER A 525 -14.11 15.77 -12.35
N SER A 526 -13.70 15.12 -11.25
CA SER A 526 -13.11 13.78 -11.23
C SER A 526 -13.53 13.02 -9.96
N ASP A 527 -13.37 11.70 -9.95
CA ASP A 527 -13.54 10.87 -8.75
C ASP A 527 -12.20 10.49 -8.09
N ARG A 528 -11.07 10.89 -8.69
CA ARG A 528 -9.70 10.57 -8.22
C ARG A 528 -8.85 11.82 -8.00
N GLY A 529 -8.16 11.87 -6.87
CA GLY A 529 -7.15 12.89 -6.57
C GLY A 529 -5.73 12.36 -6.80
N LEU A 530 -4.72 13.14 -6.41
CA LEU A 530 -3.31 12.72 -6.50
C LEU A 530 -2.66 12.43 -5.13
N VAL A 531 -3.25 12.89 -4.03
CA VAL A 531 -2.77 12.59 -2.67
C VAL A 531 -2.78 11.09 -2.43
N GLU A 532 -1.69 10.54 -1.91
CA GLU A 532 -1.56 9.11 -1.60
C GLU A 532 -0.93 8.85 -0.22
N ASP A 533 -0.35 9.88 0.41
CA ASP A 533 0.14 9.85 1.79
C ASP A 533 -0.67 10.84 2.65
N ILE A 534 -1.38 10.30 3.64
CA ILE A 534 -2.19 11.07 4.60
C ILE A 534 -1.50 11.20 5.97
N THR A 535 -0.26 10.71 6.13
CA THR A 535 0.53 10.81 7.37
C THR A 535 0.62 12.23 7.92
N PRO A 536 0.76 13.29 7.09
CA PRO A 536 0.76 14.67 7.58
C PRO A 536 -0.49 15.08 8.35
N LEU A 537 -1.62 14.39 8.17
CA LEU A 537 -2.88 14.70 8.86
C LEU A 537 -2.93 14.18 10.30
N SER A 538 -1.98 13.35 10.74
CA SER A 538 -2.00 12.67 12.05
C SER A 538 -2.04 13.61 13.27
N SER A 539 -1.55 14.84 13.13
CA SER A 539 -1.59 15.87 14.17
C SER A 539 -2.93 16.62 14.26
N LEU A 540 -3.82 16.46 13.26
CA LEU A 540 -5.08 17.22 13.13
C LEU A 540 -6.22 16.60 13.94
N VAL A 541 -5.97 16.38 15.23
CA VAL A 541 -6.87 15.66 16.15
C VAL A 541 -8.17 16.42 16.49
N ASN A 542 -8.30 17.67 16.02
CA ASN A 542 -9.50 18.50 16.21
C ASN A 542 -10.51 18.38 15.06
N LEU A 543 -10.18 17.64 14.00
CA LEU A 543 -11.07 17.44 12.86
C LEU A 543 -12.40 16.81 13.28
N LYS A 544 -13.47 17.40 12.75
CA LYS A 544 -14.86 16.95 12.80
C LYS A 544 -15.32 16.47 11.43
N GLU A 545 -14.90 17.16 10.38
CA GLU A 545 -15.22 16.84 8.99
C GLU A 545 -13.92 16.59 8.21
N LEU A 546 -13.82 15.43 7.55
CA LEU A 546 -12.69 15.10 6.70
C LEU A 546 -13.19 14.51 5.38
N TYR A 547 -13.02 15.28 4.31
CA TYR A 547 -13.28 14.84 2.94
C TYR A 547 -11.97 14.74 2.17
N LEU A 548 -11.60 13.53 1.75
CA LEU A 548 -10.35 13.28 1.04
C LEU A 548 -10.64 12.64 -0.31
N LYS A 549 -10.35 13.39 -1.38
CA LYS A 549 -10.21 12.83 -2.71
C LYS A 549 -8.73 12.53 -2.96
N VAL A 550 -8.40 11.23 -2.94
CA VAL A 550 -7.04 10.69 -3.01
C VAL A 550 -6.85 9.88 -4.28
N GLY A 551 -5.60 9.62 -4.64
CA GLY A 551 -5.26 8.66 -5.69
C GLY A 551 -5.49 7.23 -5.19
N VAL A 552 -4.82 6.89 -4.09
CA VAL A 552 -4.82 5.58 -3.45
C VAL A 552 -4.86 5.76 -1.93
N ILE A 553 -5.69 4.98 -1.25
CA ILE A 553 -5.67 4.84 0.22
C ILE A 553 -5.45 3.38 0.58
N SER A 554 -4.54 3.11 1.52
CA SER A 554 -4.27 1.74 2.01
C SER A 554 -4.02 1.66 3.52
N ASP A 555 -3.72 2.79 4.15
CA ASP A 555 -3.44 2.88 5.58
C ASP A 555 -4.29 4.01 6.18
N LEU A 556 -5.07 3.67 7.22
CA LEU A 556 -5.88 4.63 7.98
C LEU A 556 -5.25 4.99 9.33
N THR A 557 -4.07 4.46 9.66
CA THR A 557 -3.36 4.71 10.92
C THR A 557 -3.21 6.20 11.24
N PRO A 558 -2.93 7.09 10.27
CA PRO A 558 -2.88 8.53 10.53
C PRO A 558 -4.18 9.13 11.08
N LEU A 559 -5.32 8.47 10.88
CA LEU A 559 -6.63 8.95 11.37
C LEU A 559 -6.94 8.50 12.81
N SER A 560 -6.17 7.58 13.39
CA SER A 560 -6.47 6.94 14.69
C SER A 560 -6.69 7.90 15.86
N GLY A 561 -6.04 9.07 15.84
CA GLY A 561 -6.16 10.10 16.87
C GLY A 561 -7.37 11.02 16.72
N MET A 562 -8.11 10.96 15.61
CA MET A 562 -9.20 11.88 15.27
C MET A 562 -10.52 11.49 15.96
N THR A 563 -10.54 11.41 17.29
CA THR A 563 -11.71 10.90 18.05
C THR A 563 -12.92 11.83 18.02
N LYS A 564 -12.76 13.08 17.54
CA LYS A 564 -13.84 14.07 17.38
C LYS A 564 -14.50 14.04 16.01
N LEU A 565 -14.04 13.15 15.12
CA LEU A 565 -14.51 13.08 13.75
C LEU A 565 -15.98 12.66 13.72
N GLU A 566 -16.82 13.51 13.12
CA GLU A 566 -18.26 13.28 12.91
C GLU A 566 -18.53 12.75 11.50
N SER A 567 -17.65 13.04 10.54
CA SER A 567 -17.81 12.66 9.14
C SER A 567 -16.45 12.35 8.50
N LEU A 568 -16.34 11.14 7.95
CA LEU A 568 -15.19 10.69 7.18
C LEU A 568 -15.66 10.26 5.80
N ARG A 569 -15.21 10.97 4.76
CA ARG A 569 -15.48 10.61 3.38
C ARG A 569 -14.17 10.52 2.61
N ILE A 570 -13.89 9.34 2.08
CA ILE A 570 -12.72 9.10 1.23
C ILE A 570 -13.20 8.69 -0.17
N ARG A 571 -12.61 9.30 -1.20
CA ARG A 571 -12.78 8.96 -2.63
C ARG A 571 -11.42 8.66 -3.24
N GLY A 572 -11.36 7.69 -4.16
CA GLY A 572 -10.10 7.24 -4.78
C GLY A 572 -10.03 5.72 -4.88
N GLU A 573 -8.84 5.18 -5.14
CA GLU A 573 -8.63 3.73 -5.11
C GLU A 573 -8.42 3.24 -3.68
N ASN A 574 -9.31 2.38 -3.19
CA ASN A 574 -9.25 1.87 -1.82
C ASN A 574 -8.60 0.49 -1.74
N TYR A 575 -7.53 0.35 -0.95
CA TYR A 575 -6.83 -0.89 -0.62
C TYR A 575 -6.73 -1.08 0.90
N VAL A 576 -7.60 -0.44 1.68
CA VAL A 576 -7.62 -0.57 3.14
C VAL A 576 -8.11 -1.96 3.51
N THR A 577 -7.36 -2.70 4.32
CA THR A 577 -7.80 -3.99 4.89
C THR A 577 -7.95 -3.94 6.40
N ASP A 578 -7.29 -2.99 7.06
CA ASP A 578 -7.39 -2.75 8.49
C ASP A 578 -8.19 -1.46 8.77
N TYR A 579 -9.35 -1.64 9.42
CA TYR A 579 -10.21 -0.55 9.88
C TYR A 579 -10.06 -0.28 11.39
N SER A 580 -9.14 -0.95 12.09
CA SER A 580 -8.85 -0.74 13.51
C SER A 580 -8.60 0.73 13.89
N PRO A 581 -7.98 1.59 13.02
CA PRO A 581 -7.80 3.00 13.33
C PRO A 581 -9.11 3.76 13.53
N LEU A 582 -10.23 3.28 12.97
CA LEU A 582 -11.53 3.96 13.09
C LEU A 582 -12.27 3.64 14.39
N SER A 583 -11.86 2.61 15.14
CA SER A 583 -12.58 2.09 16.32
C SER A 583 -12.80 3.13 17.44
N GLY A 584 -11.94 4.14 17.52
CA GLY A 584 -12.01 5.22 18.52
C GLY A 584 -13.00 6.34 18.19
N MET A 585 -13.54 6.41 16.98
CA MET A 585 -14.33 7.53 16.45
C MET A 585 -15.81 7.45 16.87
N LYS A 586 -16.09 7.50 18.18
CA LYS A 586 -17.44 7.27 18.74
C LYS A 586 -18.49 8.31 18.33
N ASP A 587 -18.03 9.50 17.93
CA ASP A 587 -18.89 10.59 17.47
C ASP A 587 -19.15 10.55 15.95
N LEU A 588 -18.56 9.57 15.24
CA LEU A 588 -18.71 9.40 13.80
C LEU A 588 -20.17 9.10 13.44
N LYS A 589 -20.77 9.99 12.64
CA LYS A 589 -22.12 9.90 12.11
C LYS A 589 -22.14 9.44 10.66
N GLU A 590 -21.08 9.72 9.91
CA GLU A 590 -20.97 9.34 8.51
C GLU A 590 -19.61 8.73 8.20
N LEU A 591 -19.64 7.53 7.60
CA LEU A 591 -18.47 6.86 7.05
C LEU A 591 -18.74 6.49 5.59
N GLU A 592 -17.99 7.12 4.69
CA GLU A 592 -17.96 6.78 3.28
C GLU A 592 -16.55 6.37 2.86
N MET A 593 -16.43 5.12 2.41
CA MET A 593 -15.20 4.57 1.86
C MET A 593 -15.39 4.20 0.38
N PRO A 594 -14.38 4.41 -0.47
CA PRO A 594 -14.45 4.00 -1.86
C PRO A 594 -14.51 2.47 -1.96
N GLU A 595 -14.85 2.00 -3.15
CA GLU A 595 -14.81 0.58 -3.44
C GLU A 595 -13.40 0.00 -3.25
N ASN A 596 -13.32 -1.02 -2.41
CA ASN A 596 -12.12 -1.76 -2.11
C ASN A 596 -11.70 -2.57 -3.34
N GLN A 597 -10.42 -2.47 -3.68
CA GLN A 597 -9.84 -3.14 -4.82
C GLN A 597 -9.48 -4.61 -4.52
N PHE A 598 -9.56 -5.04 -3.25
CA PHE A 598 -9.45 -6.44 -2.88
C PHE A 598 -10.80 -7.16 -2.97
N HIS A 599 -10.77 -8.38 -3.50
CA HIS A 599 -11.93 -9.28 -3.54
C HIS A 599 -12.21 -9.94 -2.18
N GLN A 600 -11.23 -9.97 -1.29
CA GLN A 600 -11.38 -10.62 0.01
C GLN A 600 -12.30 -9.82 0.93
N ALA A 601 -13.12 -10.53 1.68
CA ALA A 601 -13.95 -9.94 2.71
C ALA A 601 -13.09 -9.34 3.84
N VAL A 602 -13.38 -8.08 4.20
CA VAL A 602 -12.70 -7.33 5.25
C VAL A 602 -13.35 -7.55 6.62
N ASP A 603 -12.56 -7.36 7.68
CA ASP A 603 -13.06 -7.37 9.06
C ASP A 603 -13.63 -5.99 9.41
N ILE A 604 -14.90 -5.97 9.81
CA ILE A 604 -15.62 -4.76 10.25
C ILE A 604 -15.86 -4.75 11.77
N SER A 605 -15.22 -5.65 12.53
CA SER A 605 -15.23 -5.64 14.00
C SER A 605 -14.89 -4.28 14.65
N PRO A 606 -14.01 -3.43 14.06
CA PRO A 606 -13.74 -2.09 14.57
C PRO A 606 -14.99 -1.17 14.63
N PHE A 607 -16.04 -1.46 13.86
CA PHE A 607 -17.23 -0.61 13.79
C PHE A 607 -18.23 -0.83 14.93
N SER A 608 -18.08 -1.91 15.70
CA SER A 608 -19.02 -2.28 16.77
C SER A 608 -19.24 -1.18 17.83
N GLY A 609 -18.27 -0.29 18.03
CA GLY A 609 -18.34 0.82 18.96
C GLY A 609 -18.88 2.14 18.38
N LEU A 610 -19.15 2.22 17.08
CA LEU A 610 -19.53 3.45 16.37
C LEU A 610 -21.03 3.76 16.50
N THR A 611 -21.54 3.82 17.73
CA THR A 611 -22.99 3.88 18.01
C THR A 611 -23.70 5.14 17.51
N SER A 612 -22.94 6.19 17.16
CA SER A 612 -23.45 7.43 16.59
C SER A 612 -23.62 7.36 15.06
N LEU A 613 -23.14 6.29 14.42
CA LEU A 613 -23.12 6.15 12.98
C LEU A 613 -24.55 6.14 12.42
N GLU A 614 -24.86 7.13 11.59
CA GLU A 614 -26.15 7.30 10.92
C GLU A 614 -26.10 6.82 9.46
N SER A 615 -24.94 6.92 8.81
CA SER A 615 -24.73 6.53 7.42
C SER A 615 -23.42 5.75 7.28
N LEU A 616 -23.52 4.51 6.80
CA LEU A 616 -22.38 3.65 6.47
C LEU A 616 -22.44 3.28 4.99
N ARG A 617 -21.46 3.76 4.22
CA ARG A 617 -21.30 3.42 2.81
C ARG A 617 -19.89 2.88 2.59
N MET A 618 -19.80 1.61 2.24
CA MET A 618 -18.53 0.98 1.91
C MET A 618 -18.70 0.07 0.71
N GLY A 619 -17.79 0.21 -0.26
CA GLY A 619 -17.75 -0.72 -1.37
C GLY A 619 -16.83 -1.90 -1.09
N CYS A 620 -17.16 -2.79 -0.15
CA CYS A 620 -16.28 -3.92 0.19
C CYS A 620 -17.09 -5.17 0.47
N ASN A 621 -16.43 -6.33 0.33
CA ASN A 621 -17.00 -7.59 0.82
C ASN A 621 -16.81 -7.67 2.34
N VAL A 622 -17.77 -8.19 3.08
CA VAL A 622 -17.68 -8.32 4.55
C VAL A 622 -17.84 -9.77 5.02
N ARG A 623 -17.13 -10.16 6.08
CA ARG A 623 -17.15 -11.56 6.58
C ARG A 623 -18.37 -11.84 7.45
N ASP A 624 -18.73 -10.89 8.30
CA ASP A 624 -19.86 -10.96 9.21
C ASP A 624 -20.54 -9.59 9.33
N LEU A 625 -21.82 -9.61 9.68
CA LEU A 625 -22.60 -8.40 9.98
C LEU A 625 -22.80 -8.19 11.49
N GLU A 626 -22.29 -9.10 12.33
CA GLU A 626 -22.45 -9.03 13.78
C GLU A 626 -21.96 -7.70 14.38
N PRO A 627 -20.84 -7.09 13.92
CA PRO A 627 -20.42 -5.78 14.40
C PRO A 627 -21.45 -4.67 14.20
N LEU A 628 -22.40 -4.83 13.26
CA LEU A 628 -23.42 -3.83 12.99
C LEU A 628 -24.62 -3.91 13.95
N ARG A 629 -24.84 -5.02 14.67
CA ARG A 629 -26.07 -5.28 15.46
C ARG A 629 -26.43 -4.15 16.44
N GLY A 630 -25.40 -3.53 17.04
CA GLY A 630 -25.53 -2.48 18.06
C GLY A 630 -25.68 -1.05 17.52
N LEU A 631 -25.60 -0.85 16.19
CA LEU A 631 -25.57 0.49 15.59
C LEU A 631 -26.99 1.08 15.41
N SER A 632 -27.70 1.27 16.52
CA SER A 632 -29.12 1.65 16.51
C SER A 632 -29.43 3.01 15.86
N SER A 633 -28.42 3.86 15.69
CA SER A 633 -28.55 5.18 15.04
C SER A 633 -28.52 5.09 13.51
N LEU A 634 -28.17 3.93 12.95
CA LEU A 634 -27.96 3.74 11.52
C LEU A 634 -29.27 3.90 10.75
N LYS A 635 -29.28 4.84 9.80
CA LYS A 635 -30.40 5.17 8.91
C LYS A 635 -30.14 4.73 7.47
N SER A 636 -28.89 4.75 7.03
CA SER A 636 -28.48 4.31 5.69
C SER A 636 -27.33 3.32 5.79
N LEU A 637 -27.50 2.14 5.19
CA LEU A 637 -26.47 1.10 5.11
C LEU A 637 -26.32 0.68 3.65
N ARG A 638 -25.11 0.86 3.10
CA ARG A 638 -24.73 0.41 1.76
C ARG A 638 -23.42 -0.37 1.84
N LEU A 639 -23.49 -1.67 1.59
CA LEU A 639 -22.32 -2.56 1.44
C LEU A 639 -22.38 -3.24 0.07
N THR A 640 -21.59 -2.75 -0.89
CA THR A 640 -21.65 -3.20 -2.30
C THR A 640 -20.25 -3.42 -2.88
N GLY A 641 -19.83 -4.67 -3.11
CA GLY A 641 -18.55 -5.01 -3.74
C GLY A 641 -18.60 -5.11 -5.28
N ARG A 642 -17.47 -5.48 -5.90
CA ARG A 642 -17.34 -5.62 -7.36
C ARG A 642 -18.44 -6.48 -7.98
N THR A 643 -19.13 -5.90 -8.97
CA THR A 643 -19.95 -6.59 -9.96
C THR A 643 -19.07 -7.21 -11.04
N SER A 644 -18.36 -8.28 -10.71
CA SER A 644 -17.70 -9.14 -11.72
C SER A 644 -17.95 -10.62 -11.50
N GLY A 645 -19.14 -11.00 -11.01
CA GLY A 645 -19.66 -12.36 -11.13
C GLY A 645 -18.95 -13.43 -10.30
N SER A 646 -18.19 -13.08 -9.27
CA SER A 646 -17.64 -14.03 -8.30
C SER A 646 -17.88 -13.55 -6.86
N GLY A 647 -19.02 -13.88 -6.27
CA GLY A 647 -19.05 -14.93 -5.25
C GLY A 647 -18.45 -14.67 -3.88
N ASP A 648 -17.98 -13.48 -3.53
CA ASP A 648 -17.03 -13.34 -2.42
C ASP A 648 -17.56 -12.63 -1.13
N ASP A 649 -18.85 -12.27 -1.06
CA ASP A 649 -19.49 -11.94 0.22
C ASP A 649 -19.80 -13.22 1.00
N ILE A 650 -19.18 -13.38 2.18
CA ILE A 650 -19.14 -14.65 2.93
C ILE A 650 -20.25 -14.71 4.00
N PHE A 651 -20.83 -13.58 4.41
CA PHE A 651 -21.81 -13.59 5.49
C PHE A 651 -23.09 -14.34 5.07
N SER A 652 -23.51 -15.30 5.90
CA SER A 652 -24.61 -16.21 5.57
C SER A 652 -25.94 -15.86 6.24
N THR A 653 -26.02 -14.72 6.95
CA THR A 653 -27.25 -14.30 7.63
C THR A 653 -27.38 -12.78 7.72
N LEU A 654 -28.63 -12.31 7.66
CA LEU A 654 -29.03 -10.92 7.90
C LEU A 654 -29.52 -10.66 9.33
N GLU A 655 -29.48 -11.67 10.21
CA GLU A 655 -30.00 -11.56 11.59
C GLU A 655 -29.44 -10.35 12.37
N PRO A 656 -28.14 -9.99 12.27
CA PRO A 656 -27.60 -8.80 12.94
C PRO A 656 -28.30 -7.50 12.55
N LEU A 657 -28.92 -7.43 11.36
CA LEU A 657 -29.64 -6.24 10.92
C LEU A 657 -31.03 -6.10 11.52
N SER A 658 -31.60 -7.18 12.10
CA SER A 658 -32.99 -7.17 12.60
C SER A 658 -33.25 -6.19 13.75
N SER A 659 -32.19 -5.82 14.49
CA SER A 659 -32.25 -4.82 15.55
C SER A 659 -32.17 -3.37 15.04
N LEU A 660 -31.83 -3.16 13.77
CA LEU A 660 -31.63 -1.84 13.17
C LEU A 660 -32.95 -1.20 12.73
N THR A 661 -33.92 -1.11 13.63
CA THR A 661 -35.29 -0.66 13.30
C THR A 661 -35.37 0.80 12.82
N GLY A 662 -34.31 1.59 13.00
CA GLY A 662 -34.18 2.96 12.49
C GLY A 662 -33.79 3.06 11.01
N LEU A 663 -33.44 1.94 10.37
CA LEU A 663 -32.94 1.91 9.00
C LEU A 663 -34.00 2.37 7.99
N VAL A 664 -33.62 3.29 7.12
CA VAL A 664 -34.44 3.94 6.07
C VAL A 664 -34.00 3.48 4.69
N GLU A 665 -32.71 3.30 4.49
CA GLU A 665 -32.11 2.85 3.24
C GLU A 665 -31.22 1.65 3.50
N LEU A 666 -31.41 0.58 2.73
CA LEU A 666 -30.59 -0.61 2.78
C LEU A 666 -30.19 -1.02 1.36
N GLU A 667 -28.90 -1.13 1.14
CA GLU A 667 -28.33 -1.68 -0.06
C GLU A 667 -27.25 -2.70 0.27
N LEU A 668 -27.43 -3.93 -0.20
CA LEU A 668 -26.53 -5.05 0.09
C LEU A 668 -26.40 -5.96 -1.12
N GLN A 669 -25.23 -6.56 -1.23
CA GLN A 669 -24.96 -7.67 -2.13
C GLN A 669 -24.55 -8.91 -1.31
N SER A 670 -25.02 -10.09 -1.71
CA SER A 670 -24.53 -11.37 -1.20
C SER A 670 -24.98 -12.53 -2.08
N ASP A 671 -24.04 -13.40 -2.46
CA ASP A 671 -24.33 -14.58 -3.27
C ASP A 671 -24.82 -15.79 -2.47
N VAL A 672 -24.83 -15.71 -1.14
CA VAL A 672 -25.17 -16.84 -0.24
C VAL A 672 -26.45 -16.60 0.57
N ILE A 673 -26.92 -15.36 0.70
CA ILE A 673 -28.15 -15.05 1.46
C ILE A 673 -29.38 -15.59 0.72
N SER A 674 -30.12 -16.45 1.42
CA SER A 674 -31.41 -16.97 0.95
C SER A 674 -32.60 -16.59 1.84
N ASP A 675 -32.36 -16.22 3.11
CA ASP A 675 -33.40 -15.89 4.09
C ASP A 675 -33.46 -14.39 4.34
N LEU A 676 -34.60 -13.78 3.98
CA LEU A 676 -34.89 -12.35 4.18
C LEU A 676 -35.75 -12.08 5.42
N SER A 677 -36.12 -13.11 6.19
CA SER A 677 -36.95 -12.97 7.40
C SER A 677 -36.41 -11.96 8.42
N PRO A 678 -35.08 -11.77 8.61
CA PRO A 678 -34.56 -10.73 9.50
C PRO A 678 -34.97 -9.31 9.14
N LEU A 679 -35.30 -9.05 7.86
CA LEU A 679 -35.67 -7.72 7.39
C LEU A 679 -37.13 -7.36 7.66
N ALA A 680 -38.00 -8.33 7.99
CA ALA A 680 -39.44 -8.13 8.14
C ALA A 680 -39.82 -7.11 9.24
N GLY A 681 -38.95 -6.93 10.24
CA GLY A 681 -39.13 -5.98 11.34
C GLY A 681 -38.72 -4.54 11.03
N LEU A 682 -38.07 -4.28 9.89
CA LEU A 682 -37.49 -2.98 9.54
C LEU A 682 -38.53 -2.01 8.97
N THR A 683 -39.55 -1.71 9.77
CA THR A 683 -40.74 -0.97 9.32
C THR A 683 -40.49 0.46 8.83
N ASN A 684 -39.34 1.06 9.13
CA ASN A 684 -38.95 2.39 8.65
C ASN A 684 -38.28 2.40 7.26
N LEU A 685 -37.99 1.22 6.70
CA LEU A 685 -37.29 1.09 5.44
C LEU A 685 -38.14 1.66 4.29
N LYS A 686 -37.56 2.62 3.54
CA LYS A 686 -38.15 3.28 2.38
C LYS A 686 -37.51 2.86 1.07
N SER A 687 -36.19 2.64 1.10
CA SER A 687 -35.40 2.15 -0.01
C SER A 687 -34.77 0.82 0.32
N LEU A 688 -34.92 -0.14 -0.57
CA LEU A 688 -34.25 -1.42 -0.53
C LEU A 688 -33.67 -1.75 -1.91
N ASP A 689 -32.38 -2.04 -1.97
CA ASP A 689 -31.72 -2.61 -3.15
C ASP A 689 -30.88 -3.82 -2.73
N LEU A 690 -31.31 -5.02 -3.09
CA LEU A 690 -30.61 -6.26 -2.71
C LEU A 690 -30.17 -7.03 -3.95
N THR A 691 -28.89 -7.36 -4.03
CA THR A 691 -28.39 -8.36 -4.98
C THR A 691 -28.12 -9.66 -4.23
N VAL A 692 -29.15 -10.51 -4.16
CA VAL A 692 -29.22 -11.77 -3.40
C VAL A 692 -29.83 -12.90 -4.25
N PRO A 693 -29.07 -13.51 -5.18
CA PRO A 693 -29.61 -14.44 -6.17
C PRO A 693 -30.22 -15.72 -5.58
N GLN A 694 -29.89 -16.09 -4.33
CA GLN A 694 -30.43 -17.27 -3.65
C GLN A 694 -31.73 -17.01 -2.89
N ALA A 695 -32.12 -15.74 -2.70
CA ALA A 695 -33.35 -15.38 -2.00
C ALA A 695 -34.56 -15.51 -2.93
N THR A 696 -35.28 -16.63 -2.80
CA THR A 696 -36.48 -16.92 -3.61
C THR A 696 -37.79 -16.51 -2.93
N ASP A 697 -37.81 -16.45 -1.60
CA ASP A 697 -38.97 -16.00 -0.83
C ASP A 697 -38.83 -14.51 -0.48
N LEU A 698 -39.59 -13.67 -1.19
CA LEU A 698 -39.65 -12.23 -0.97
C LEU A 698 -40.80 -11.81 -0.04
N SER A 699 -41.57 -12.76 0.50
CA SER A 699 -42.69 -12.46 1.40
C SER A 699 -42.32 -11.62 2.65
N PRO A 700 -41.10 -11.72 3.23
CA PRO A 700 -40.68 -10.84 4.31
C PRO A 700 -40.68 -9.35 3.94
N LEU A 701 -40.45 -9.02 2.65
CA LEU A 701 -40.38 -7.64 2.17
C LEU A 701 -41.76 -7.04 1.90
N LEU A 702 -42.73 -7.87 1.51
CA LEU A 702 -44.11 -7.44 1.20
C LEU A 702 -44.84 -6.85 2.44
N GLY A 703 -44.41 -7.25 3.65
CA GLY A 703 -44.97 -6.77 4.91
C GLY A 703 -44.49 -5.38 5.36
N LEU A 704 -43.53 -4.77 4.66
CA LEU A 704 -42.92 -3.51 5.09
C LEU A 704 -43.80 -2.29 4.73
N PRO A 705 -44.36 -1.55 5.71
CA PRO A 705 -45.41 -0.56 5.49
C PRO A 705 -44.92 0.73 4.82
N ASN A 706 -43.63 1.07 4.93
CA ASN A 706 -43.06 2.32 4.42
C ASN A 706 -42.17 2.14 3.18
N LEU A 707 -42.04 0.91 2.65
CA LEU A 707 -41.18 0.63 1.51
C LEU A 707 -41.73 1.29 0.23
N GLU A 708 -41.00 2.28 -0.30
CA GLU A 708 -41.37 3.08 -1.47
C GLU A 708 -40.68 2.57 -2.74
N LYS A 709 -39.43 2.13 -2.61
CA LYS A 709 -38.60 1.61 -3.72
C LYS A 709 -37.92 0.33 -3.25
N ALA A 710 -38.13 -0.75 -3.98
CA ALA A 710 -37.59 -2.06 -3.69
C ALA A 710 -37.12 -2.72 -4.98
N GLU A 711 -35.83 -2.98 -5.06
CA GLU A 711 -35.18 -3.73 -6.13
C GLU A 711 -34.51 -4.96 -5.50
N VAL A 712 -34.76 -6.14 -6.08
CA VAL A 712 -34.11 -7.39 -5.68
C VAL A 712 -33.63 -8.08 -6.94
N ASN A 713 -32.33 -8.36 -7.04
CA ASN A 713 -31.68 -8.99 -8.19
C ASN A 713 -31.96 -8.26 -9.52
N GLY A 714 -32.03 -6.92 -9.48
CA GLY A 714 -32.35 -6.10 -10.66
C GLY A 714 -33.84 -6.06 -11.03
N GLU A 715 -34.72 -6.71 -10.25
CA GLU A 715 -36.15 -6.71 -10.46
C GLU A 715 -36.87 -5.85 -9.42
N LYS A 716 -37.81 -5.02 -9.88
CA LYS A 716 -38.66 -4.24 -8.97
C LYS A 716 -39.64 -5.15 -8.25
N VAL A 717 -39.59 -5.15 -6.92
CA VAL A 717 -40.60 -5.80 -6.10
C VAL A 717 -41.83 -4.91 -6.06
N ALA A 718 -42.81 -5.23 -6.91
CA ALA A 718 -44.08 -4.53 -6.92
C ALA A 718 -44.84 -4.81 -5.61
N ARG A 719 -45.42 -3.75 -5.03
CA ARG A 719 -46.43 -3.90 -3.98
C ARG A 719 -47.72 -4.49 -4.51
#